data_AF-A0A9D1RQI0-F1
#
_entry.id   AF-A0A9D1RQI0-F1
#
_cell.length_a   1.000
_cell.length_b   1.000
_cell.length_c   1.000
_cell.angle_alpha   90.00
_cell.angle_beta   90.00
_cell.angle_gamma   90.00
#
_symmetry.space_group_name_H-M   'P 1'
#
loop_
_entity.id
_entity.type
_entity.pdbx_description
1 polymer ?
#
loop_
_entity_poly.entity_id
_entity_poly.type
_entity_poly.pdbx_seq_one_letter_code
_entity_poly.pdbx_strand_id
1 'polypeptide(L)'
;MTNKNQALSFAIVDIETTGFSNRDRIIEVAVVHADADGTVTGTWSTLVNPDRDIPNSNVHAICASDVVGAPYFAEIAGELAAQLEGRVFVAHNVPFDARLLTAEFDRLGLAGTPFAGASLCTLTLTGRLLPASGRGLSAALSAAGIVNTHAHAALGDAEATTELLRHYLLRAPEAVADLLAGVHLVPAFSGDLAELVPQAGGTPVALHNRTATARAQDGQWLGQLATGVPVLGQPHVDAYLDLLATAMLDRELSVHEVGELTDCAVTLGIGQEEAIDLHTEFVRQLAVLAWADGVVTEEEGEELHSVARALGVEAHTVDGLISAQVADGTVGSSTAGGSSLRLSPGDRVTFTGATEVPRTAWEARASEAGLDVGGVTKKSVLLIAADPDSLSSKAKKARKLGVPVVSESGFARLLGELENSGSGVVDPRMIVAASHPVAEKPETEGGLEDSMQFDGSSFYEDEGEVSTPVVELGDDGIGLDAGTMGSAFDTAAGILGFIARTHGGLRKAVEHRGISAVDGELPPYVEALLSQAGEESGSFRMALSQRRGTITEVLSSFWDSCDEREQRILRDRIIAQSPATLDEIGQAFGVTRERVRQLQKKLIARLQPVISSGPVADFSAGVRAHAYPVGTLEQVTSIFPELATTLSGWEAPLWQILDAFDDDFRIDDGWVCFPDLPTAAQRTGNLLAALVNDEGVAELARVLEKSSLEDPTLLSQWLTTCGYLVSGDHVLTRVGSIPARAASLLSIAGRPMSVPEMYASIGTSASERSFRNGLYCSDELTRVSVDRWALERWGMAEYTGIADLIGQRVDAATADGAEGLQLSELVTELSGVFGVAENSVAAYAATGDFTSTGGVVRRRSEPKVNNATPEESNGVYMHDGRWCILATVTKDHLRGSGTYVPNGMTAMLGMQWNEPRLLPSEHGEQRIIWGNMGTSSVGSIRRFLIPLQVVEGDRIWIDLHDGEWFSVTTAPTSRAEELDGMAWLADHVGAVPGKDDEESYRVVAEALGLAPNAPRRKVLARFRHRPDSEAVEHLERIWM
;
A
#
# COMPACT_ATOMS: atom_id res chain seq x y z
N MET A 1 -22.21 31.35 23.66
CA MET A 1 -20.80 31.56 24.05
C MET A 1 -20.73 32.38 25.32
N THR A 2 -19.86 32.02 26.27
CA THR A 2 -19.59 32.78 27.49
C THR A 2 -18.35 33.67 27.32
N ASN A 3 -18.12 34.64 28.20
CA ASN A 3 -16.98 35.57 28.16
C ASN A 3 -15.58 34.90 28.26
N LYS A 4 -15.48 33.57 28.40
CA LYS A 4 -14.20 32.85 28.38
C LYS A 4 -13.71 32.49 26.98
N ASN A 5 -14.59 32.32 26.00
CA ASN A 5 -14.20 31.81 24.67
C ASN A 5 -13.88 32.92 23.65
N GLN A 6 -14.02 34.20 24.01
CA GLN A 6 -13.79 35.35 23.11
C GLN A 6 -12.29 35.67 22.86
N ALA A 7 -11.38 34.76 23.21
CA ALA A 7 -9.92 34.96 23.15
C ALA A 7 -9.15 33.74 22.64
N LEU A 8 -9.84 32.77 22.01
CA LEU A 8 -9.22 31.62 21.36
C LEU A 8 -9.08 31.88 19.86
N SER A 9 -7.95 31.48 19.27
CA SER A 9 -7.73 31.43 17.84
C SER A 9 -7.32 30.01 17.45
N PHE A 10 -7.67 29.59 16.23
CA PHE A 10 -7.46 28.25 15.72
C PHE A 10 -6.33 28.23 14.69
N ALA A 11 -5.58 27.13 14.64
CA ALA A 11 -4.75 26.71 13.52
C ALA A 11 -5.35 25.41 12.98
N ILE A 12 -6.05 25.49 11.85
CA ILE A 12 -6.63 24.34 11.15
C ILE A 12 -5.56 23.77 10.23
N VAL A 13 -5.25 22.49 10.39
CA VAL A 13 -4.11 21.79 9.80
C VAL A 13 -4.62 20.56 9.07
N ASP A 14 -3.95 20.24 7.97
CA ASP A 14 -4.14 19.05 7.16
C ASP A 14 -2.77 18.69 6.53
N ILE A 15 -2.52 17.40 6.27
CA ILE A 15 -1.24 16.88 5.78
C ILE A 15 -1.41 15.77 4.75
N GLU A 16 -0.57 15.80 3.72
CA GLU A 16 -0.38 14.68 2.79
C GLU A 16 0.88 13.91 3.19
N THR A 17 0.86 12.58 3.03
CA THR A 17 1.90 11.68 3.59
C THR A 17 2.30 10.54 2.65
N THR A 18 3.45 9.90 2.87
CA THR A 18 3.92 8.73 2.09
C THR A 18 3.24 7.39 2.45
N GLY A 19 2.28 7.41 3.36
CA GLY A 19 1.70 6.23 4.02
C GLY A 19 1.23 6.56 5.43
N PHE A 20 0.53 5.63 6.08
CA PHE A 20 -0.19 5.92 7.33
C PHE A 20 0.63 5.70 8.62
N SER A 21 1.82 5.09 8.53
CA SER A 21 2.60 4.67 9.70
C SER A 21 3.39 5.80 10.37
N ASN A 22 3.90 5.57 11.59
CA ASN A 22 4.83 6.51 12.23
C ASN A 22 6.23 6.55 11.58
N ARG A 23 6.49 5.73 10.56
CA ARG A 23 7.72 5.74 9.74
C ARG A 23 7.55 6.55 8.46
N ASP A 24 6.32 6.94 8.14
CA ASP A 24 6.01 7.74 6.97
C ASP A 24 6.30 9.23 7.17
N ARG A 25 6.38 9.93 6.05
CA ARG A 25 6.89 11.28 5.93
C ARG A 25 5.81 12.21 5.41
N ILE A 26 5.84 13.47 5.84
CA ILE A 26 4.96 14.51 5.32
C ILE A 26 5.48 14.97 3.94
N ILE A 27 4.57 15.11 2.97
CA ILE A 27 4.86 15.54 1.59
C ILE A 27 4.10 16.81 1.17
N GLU A 28 3.05 17.18 1.89
CA GLU A 28 2.42 18.51 1.84
C GLU A 28 1.86 18.83 3.23
N VAL A 29 1.91 20.11 3.62
CA VAL A 29 1.32 20.59 4.88
C VAL A 29 0.68 21.95 4.64
N ALA A 30 -0.48 22.17 5.25
CA ALA A 30 -1.16 23.45 5.27
C ALA A 30 -1.61 23.86 6.67
N VAL A 31 -1.70 25.17 6.91
CA VAL A 31 -2.23 25.78 8.12
C VAL A 31 -3.13 26.96 7.74
N VAL A 32 -4.39 26.92 8.17
CA VAL A 32 -5.35 28.01 8.08
C VAL A 32 -5.54 28.61 9.47
N HIS A 33 -5.33 29.91 9.64
CA HIS A 33 -5.63 30.59 10.90
C HIS A 33 -7.08 31.08 10.90
N ALA A 34 -7.77 30.93 12.04
CA ALA A 34 -9.10 31.50 12.24
C ALA A 34 -9.29 32.10 13.65
N ASP A 35 -10.14 33.13 13.74
CA ASP A 35 -10.60 33.70 15.01
C ASP A 35 -11.64 32.80 15.72
N ALA A 36 -12.01 33.15 16.95
CA ALA A 36 -12.94 32.41 17.82
C ALA A 36 -14.32 32.08 17.20
N ASP A 37 -14.71 32.75 16.11
CA ASP A 37 -15.97 32.54 15.38
C ASP A 37 -15.80 31.77 14.05
N GLY A 38 -14.59 31.23 13.79
CA GLY A 38 -14.24 30.54 12.55
C GLY A 38 -13.97 31.47 11.36
N THR A 39 -13.80 32.77 11.56
CA THR A 39 -13.39 33.71 10.50
C THR A 39 -11.90 33.54 10.20
N VAL A 40 -11.56 33.20 8.95
CA VAL A 40 -10.16 33.05 8.49
C VAL A 40 -9.40 34.37 8.60
N THR A 41 -8.20 34.31 9.20
CA THR A 41 -7.28 35.45 9.39
C THR A 41 -5.96 35.32 8.62
N GLY A 42 -5.63 34.13 8.11
CA GLY A 42 -4.48 33.88 7.25
C GLY A 42 -4.37 32.42 6.81
N THR A 43 -3.53 32.15 5.81
CA THR A 43 -3.22 30.79 5.33
C THR A 43 -1.72 30.65 5.06
N TRP A 44 -1.21 29.43 5.19
CA TRP A 44 0.17 29.05 4.96
C TRP A 44 0.21 27.60 4.45
N SER A 45 1.07 27.29 3.49
CA SER A 45 1.22 25.92 2.97
C SER A 45 2.50 25.73 2.16
N THR A 46 2.96 24.48 2.08
CA THR A 46 4.04 24.05 1.19
C THR A 46 4.01 22.53 0.98
N LEU A 47 4.46 22.09 -0.20
CA LEU A 47 5.02 20.75 -0.41
C LEU A 47 6.28 20.58 0.45
N VAL A 48 6.59 19.33 0.78
CA VAL A 48 7.73 18.93 1.61
C VAL A 48 8.47 17.79 0.90
N ASN A 49 9.80 17.84 0.88
CA ASN A 49 10.60 16.73 0.38
C ASN A 49 10.73 15.64 1.47
N PRO A 50 10.20 14.41 1.25
CA PRO A 50 10.20 13.34 2.24
C PRO A 50 11.52 12.56 2.31
N ASP A 51 12.45 12.79 1.39
CA ASP A 51 13.73 12.06 1.23
C ASP A 51 13.55 10.54 1.04
N ARG A 52 12.43 10.12 0.42
CA ARG A 52 12.12 8.71 0.08
C ARG A 52 11.07 8.62 -1.05
N ASP A 53 10.85 7.41 -1.54
CA ASP A 53 9.77 7.09 -2.48
C ASP A 53 8.37 7.36 -1.89
N ILE A 54 7.45 7.76 -2.78
CA ILE A 54 6.03 8.04 -2.51
C ILE A 54 5.19 6.94 -3.20
N PRO A 55 4.86 5.84 -2.50
CA PRO A 55 4.19 4.69 -3.11
C PRO A 55 2.70 4.93 -3.38
N ASN A 56 2.08 5.83 -2.64
CA ASN A 56 0.64 6.12 -2.59
C ASN A 56 0.19 7.29 -3.49
N SER A 57 1.04 7.70 -4.45
CA SER A 57 0.79 8.87 -5.33
C SER A 57 -0.56 8.89 -6.07
N ASN A 58 -1.24 7.74 -6.22
CA ASN A 58 -2.58 7.65 -6.77
C ASN A 58 -3.69 8.27 -5.89
N VAL A 59 -3.44 8.46 -4.58
CA VAL A 59 -4.40 9.01 -3.61
C VAL A 59 -4.44 10.54 -3.68
N HIS A 60 -3.28 11.17 -3.55
CA HIS A 60 -3.11 12.62 -3.37
C HIS A 60 -2.46 13.31 -4.58
N ALA A 61 -2.18 12.57 -5.67
CA ALA A 61 -1.62 13.05 -6.93
C ALA A 61 -0.26 13.78 -6.84
N ILE A 62 0.49 13.63 -5.74
CA ILE A 62 1.86 14.15 -5.60
C ILE A 62 2.85 13.07 -6.07
N CYS A 63 3.68 13.40 -7.05
CA CYS A 63 4.77 12.57 -7.54
C CYS A 63 6.12 13.05 -6.99
N ALA A 64 7.14 12.18 -7.06
CA ALA A 64 8.52 12.55 -6.71
C ALA A 64 9.04 13.77 -7.51
N SER A 65 8.53 14.01 -8.72
CA SER A 65 8.84 15.19 -9.55
C SER A 65 8.42 16.51 -8.93
N ASP A 66 7.46 16.50 -8.02
CA ASP A 66 6.80 17.71 -7.53
C ASP A 66 7.43 18.15 -6.19
N VAL A 67 7.95 17.18 -5.41
CA VAL A 67 8.65 17.41 -4.15
C VAL A 67 10.18 17.52 -4.29
N VAL A 68 10.79 17.13 -5.41
CA VAL A 68 12.27 17.13 -5.57
C VAL A 68 12.91 18.53 -5.46
N GLY A 69 12.14 19.59 -5.69
CA GLY A 69 12.56 20.99 -5.44
C GLY A 69 11.95 21.63 -4.20
N ALA A 70 11.07 20.93 -3.49
CA ALA A 70 10.42 21.41 -2.27
C ALA A 70 11.38 21.38 -1.07
N PRO A 71 11.18 22.23 -0.06
CA PRO A 71 12.02 22.22 1.15
C PRO A 71 11.84 20.92 1.94
N TYR A 72 12.88 20.50 2.64
CA TYR A 72 12.80 19.41 3.62
C TYR A 72 12.05 19.87 4.87
N PHE A 73 11.45 18.94 5.64
CA PHE A 73 10.72 19.28 6.87
C PHE A 73 11.58 20.10 7.86
N ALA A 74 12.88 19.80 7.95
CA ALA A 74 13.84 20.53 8.78
C ALA A 74 13.95 22.03 8.46
N GLU A 75 13.73 22.42 7.20
CA GLU A 75 13.83 23.81 6.74
C GLU A 75 12.56 24.62 7.04
N ILE A 76 11.41 23.95 7.15
CA ILE A 76 10.11 24.58 7.43
C ILE A 76 9.68 24.47 8.90
N ALA A 77 10.25 23.56 9.68
CA ALA A 77 9.78 23.23 11.03
C ALA A 77 9.68 24.44 11.97
N GLY A 78 10.65 25.38 11.91
CA GLY A 78 10.63 26.61 12.70
C GLY A 78 9.54 27.61 12.27
N GLU A 79 9.21 27.66 10.97
CA GLU A 79 8.13 28.52 10.48
C GLU A 79 6.76 27.89 10.79
N LEU A 80 6.61 26.58 10.56
CA LEU A 80 5.42 25.80 10.91
C LEU A 80 5.11 25.90 12.40
N ALA A 81 6.11 25.76 13.29
CA ALA A 81 5.94 25.95 14.73
C ALA A 81 5.34 27.34 15.06
N ALA A 82 5.77 28.41 14.39
CA ALA A 82 5.24 29.76 14.57
C ALA A 82 3.82 29.96 13.98
N GLN A 83 3.42 29.18 12.97
CA GLN A 83 2.02 29.14 12.51
C GLN A 83 1.11 28.48 13.55
N LEU A 84 1.62 27.51 14.33
CA LEU A 84 0.83 26.74 15.30
C LEU A 84 0.80 27.36 16.71
N GLU A 85 1.89 28.03 17.13
CA GLU A 85 2.04 28.61 18.48
C GLU A 85 0.85 29.52 18.88
N GLY A 86 0.40 29.41 20.15
CA GLY A 86 -0.60 30.31 20.73
C GLY A 86 -2.02 30.11 20.20
N ARG A 87 -2.27 29.04 19.43
CA ARG A 87 -3.58 28.70 18.84
C ARG A 87 -4.04 27.33 19.33
N VAL A 88 -5.31 27.02 19.19
CA VAL A 88 -5.82 25.64 19.30
C VAL A 88 -5.51 24.91 17.99
N PHE A 89 -4.86 23.75 18.08
CA PHE A 89 -4.65 22.87 16.93
C PHE A 89 -6.00 22.28 16.50
N VAL A 90 -6.34 22.35 15.23
CA VAL A 90 -7.55 21.76 14.67
C VAL A 90 -7.14 20.94 13.47
N ALA A 91 -7.74 19.78 13.27
CA ALA A 91 -7.64 19.04 12.03
C ALA A 91 -8.95 18.30 11.77
N HIS A 92 -9.09 17.65 10.61
CA HIS A 92 -10.21 16.75 10.42
C HIS A 92 -10.05 15.52 11.32
N ASN A 93 -8.94 14.78 11.20
CA ASN A 93 -8.66 13.57 11.97
C ASN A 93 -7.43 13.77 12.87
N VAL A 94 -7.54 14.63 13.89
CA VAL A 94 -6.45 15.00 14.82
C VAL A 94 -5.55 13.83 15.28
N PRO A 95 -6.06 12.62 15.63
CA PRO A 95 -5.21 11.46 15.95
C PRO A 95 -4.22 11.04 14.84
N PHE A 96 -4.54 11.27 13.57
CA PHE A 96 -3.65 11.08 12.43
C PHE A 96 -2.69 12.26 12.26
N ASP A 97 -3.23 13.47 12.05
CA ASP A 97 -2.44 14.67 11.72
C ASP A 97 -1.38 14.97 12.79
N ALA A 98 -1.79 14.95 14.07
CA ALA A 98 -0.89 15.22 15.18
C ALA A 98 0.16 14.12 15.39
N ARG A 99 -0.13 12.87 15.04
CA ARG A 99 0.80 11.73 15.14
C ARG A 99 1.96 11.89 14.16
N LEU A 100 1.65 12.19 12.90
CA LEU A 100 2.65 12.33 11.85
C LEU A 100 3.47 13.63 12.02
N LEU A 101 2.85 14.73 12.43
CA LEU A 101 3.55 15.97 12.80
C LEU A 101 4.49 15.76 14.00
N THR A 102 4.03 15.07 15.06
CA THR A 102 4.89 14.73 16.21
C THR A 102 6.09 13.90 15.75
N ALA A 103 5.90 12.90 14.89
CA ALA A 103 6.97 12.08 14.37
C ALA A 103 8.03 12.88 13.57
N GLU A 104 7.63 13.89 12.78
CA GLU A 104 8.59 14.75 12.08
C GLU A 104 9.33 15.71 13.04
N PHE A 105 8.68 16.26 14.08
CA PHE A 105 9.36 17.07 15.10
C PHE A 105 10.31 16.24 15.99
N ASP A 106 9.92 15.04 16.40
CA ASP A 106 10.77 14.11 17.16
C ASP A 106 12.05 13.74 16.39
N ARG A 107 11.96 13.57 15.05
CA ARG A 107 13.13 13.31 14.18
C ARG A 107 14.14 14.47 14.15
N LEU A 108 13.71 15.70 14.45
CA LEU A 108 14.60 16.86 14.61
C LEU A 108 15.17 17.00 16.03
N GLY A 109 14.89 16.06 16.93
CA GLY A 109 15.25 16.13 18.35
C GLY A 109 14.38 17.11 19.17
N LEU A 110 13.32 17.68 18.57
CA LEU A 110 12.39 18.61 19.22
C LEU A 110 11.30 17.84 19.99
N ALA A 111 11.75 16.90 20.84
CA ALA A 111 10.91 15.86 21.40
C ALA A 111 9.92 16.36 22.46
N GLY A 112 8.64 16.01 22.29
CA GLY A 112 7.56 16.32 23.22
C GLY A 112 6.32 16.83 22.50
N THR A 113 5.15 16.26 22.80
CA THR A 113 3.89 16.47 22.07
C THR A 113 3.28 17.87 22.29
N PRO A 114 3.37 18.80 21.32
CA PRO A 114 2.83 20.16 21.50
C PRO A 114 1.31 20.22 21.36
N PHE A 115 0.69 19.17 20.81
CA PHE A 115 -0.74 19.06 20.52
C PHE A 115 -1.52 18.32 21.63
N ALA A 116 -0.84 17.69 22.59
CA ALA A 116 -1.49 16.87 23.62
C ALA A 116 -2.36 17.73 24.56
N GLY A 117 -3.68 17.59 24.44
CA GLY A 117 -4.64 18.44 25.16
C GLY A 117 -4.75 19.88 24.60
N ALA A 118 -4.13 20.19 23.47
CA ALA A 118 -4.16 21.50 22.82
C ALA A 118 -4.96 21.48 21.48
N SER A 119 -5.81 20.47 21.30
CA SER A 119 -6.41 20.11 20.01
C SER A 119 -7.94 19.98 20.01
N LEU A 120 -8.57 20.28 18.86
CA LEU A 120 -10.00 20.07 18.59
C LEU A 120 -10.18 19.28 17.27
N CYS A 121 -10.83 18.12 17.34
CA CYS A 121 -11.03 17.23 16.20
C CYS A 121 -12.38 17.51 15.50
N THR A 122 -12.39 17.88 14.21
CA THR A 122 -13.68 18.15 13.53
C THR A 122 -14.43 16.88 13.15
N LEU A 123 -13.75 15.75 12.91
CA LEU A 123 -14.38 14.42 12.79
C LEU A 123 -15.22 14.08 14.04
N THR A 124 -14.72 14.38 15.24
CA THR A 124 -15.48 14.21 16.50
C THR A 124 -16.65 15.19 16.62
N LEU A 125 -16.57 16.38 16.01
CA LEU A 125 -17.70 17.31 15.91
C LEU A 125 -18.76 16.81 14.92
N THR A 126 -18.37 16.37 13.72
CA THR A 126 -19.26 15.65 12.78
C THR A 126 -19.96 14.50 13.49
N GLY A 127 -19.19 13.70 14.24
CA GLY A 127 -19.65 12.58 15.07
C GLY A 127 -20.81 12.90 16.01
N ARG A 128 -20.85 14.12 16.56
CA ARG A 128 -21.88 14.58 17.50
C ARG A 128 -23.00 15.40 16.86
N LEU A 129 -22.73 16.03 15.71
CA LEU A 129 -23.59 17.06 15.13
C LEU A 129 -24.29 16.66 13.83
N LEU A 130 -23.73 15.70 13.09
CA LEU A 130 -24.28 15.16 11.85
C LEU A 130 -24.23 13.61 11.85
N PRO A 131 -24.85 12.90 12.80
CA PRO A 131 -24.73 11.43 12.94
C PRO A 131 -25.36 10.58 11.82
N ALA A 132 -25.65 11.18 10.66
CA ALA A 132 -26.14 10.50 9.46
C ALA A 132 -25.41 10.94 8.18
N SER A 133 -24.34 11.75 8.27
CA SER A 133 -23.65 12.31 7.08
C SER A 133 -22.63 11.40 6.43
N GLY A 134 -22.17 10.36 7.13
CA GLY A 134 -20.85 9.81 6.89
C GLY A 134 -19.74 10.64 7.57
N ARG A 135 -18.55 10.05 7.67
CA ARG A 135 -17.47 10.52 8.57
C ARG A 135 -16.44 11.42 7.93
N GLY A 136 -15.72 10.87 6.95
CA GLY A 136 -14.61 11.53 6.28
C GLY A 136 -15.01 12.86 5.64
N LEU A 137 -14.01 13.72 5.46
CA LEU A 137 -14.19 15.15 5.19
C LEU A 137 -15.20 15.46 4.08
N SER A 138 -15.13 14.78 2.94
CA SER A 138 -16.09 14.93 1.82
C SER A 138 -17.56 14.75 2.25
N ALA A 139 -17.84 13.75 3.08
CA ALA A 139 -19.17 13.42 3.56
C ALA A 139 -19.68 14.44 4.60
N ALA A 140 -18.80 14.82 5.54
CA ALA A 140 -19.07 15.87 6.53
C ALA A 140 -19.36 17.24 5.88
N LEU A 141 -18.58 17.61 4.86
CA LEU A 141 -18.77 18.83 4.07
C LEU A 141 -20.08 18.80 3.28
N SER A 142 -20.36 17.68 2.59
CA SER A 142 -21.59 17.48 1.81
C SER A 142 -22.84 17.71 2.67
N ALA A 143 -22.92 17.10 3.86
CA ALA A 143 -24.03 17.29 4.79
C ALA A 143 -24.06 18.68 5.45
N ALA A 144 -22.92 19.36 5.55
CA ALA A 144 -22.84 20.77 5.94
C ALA A 144 -23.21 21.74 4.79
N GLY A 145 -23.36 21.26 3.55
CA GLY A 145 -23.59 22.07 2.37
C GLY A 145 -22.36 22.87 1.92
N ILE A 146 -21.16 22.39 2.24
CA ILE A 146 -19.86 23.00 1.95
C ILE A 146 -19.23 22.24 0.76
N VAL A 147 -18.53 22.96 -0.12
CA VAL A 147 -17.92 22.38 -1.33
C VAL A 147 -16.41 22.64 -1.32
N ASN A 148 -15.62 21.60 -1.07
CA ASN A 148 -14.17 21.64 -1.30
C ASN A 148 -13.89 21.56 -2.81
N THR A 149 -13.20 22.56 -3.37
CA THR A 149 -12.84 22.61 -4.79
C THR A 149 -11.42 22.10 -5.09
N HIS A 150 -10.66 21.74 -4.06
CA HIS A 150 -9.26 21.31 -4.14
C HIS A 150 -9.01 20.07 -3.27
N ALA A 151 -9.98 19.14 -3.24
CA ALA A 151 -9.93 17.91 -2.46
C ALA A 151 -8.65 17.09 -2.72
N HIS A 152 -8.10 16.47 -1.67
CA HIS A 152 -6.80 15.78 -1.71
C HIS A 152 -5.65 16.75 -2.07
N ALA A 153 -5.71 17.94 -1.48
CA ALA A 153 -4.59 18.85 -1.32
C ALA A 153 -4.71 19.56 0.02
N ALA A 154 -3.64 19.57 0.81
CA ALA A 154 -3.69 19.92 2.23
C ALA A 154 -4.31 21.30 2.48
N LEU A 155 -4.04 22.30 1.61
CA LEU A 155 -4.65 23.63 1.76
C LEU A 155 -6.16 23.62 1.47
N GLY A 156 -6.63 22.84 0.50
CA GLY A 156 -8.05 22.71 0.19
C GLY A 156 -8.82 22.04 1.33
N ASP A 157 -8.22 20.98 1.89
CA ASP A 157 -8.84 20.15 2.91
C ASP A 157 -8.81 20.87 4.29
N ALA A 158 -7.76 21.66 4.57
CA ALA A 158 -7.71 22.58 5.71
C ALA A 158 -8.66 23.79 5.57
N GLU A 159 -8.78 24.41 4.38
CA GLU A 159 -9.75 25.50 4.14
C GLU A 159 -11.19 24.99 4.32
N ALA A 160 -11.52 23.83 3.75
CA ALA A 160 -12.84 23.22 3.88
C ALA A 160 -13.13 22.78 5.34
N THR A 161 -12.14 22.22 6.04
CA THR A 161 -12.23 21.91 7.48
C THR A 161 -12.44 23.18 8.32
N THR A 162 -11.92 24.34 7.89
CA THR A 162 -12.17 25.62 8.55
C THR A 162 -13.61 26.09 8.36
N GLU A 163 -14.17 25.98 7.15
CA GLU A 163 -15.59 26.26 6.93
C GLU A 163 -16.50 25.28 7.71
N LEU A 164 -16.09 24.02 7.86
CA LEU A 164 -16.80 23.00 8.63
C LEU A 164 -16.80 23.31 10.15
N LEU A 165 -15.64 23.70 10.71
CA LEU A 165 -15.55 24.19 12.09
C LEU A 165 -16.45 25.41 12.29
N ARG A 166 -16.43 26.37 11.35
CA ARG A 166 -17.28 27.57 11.40
C ARG A 166 -18.78 27.22 11.37
N HIS A 167 -19.16 26.24 10.55
CA HIS A 167 -20.52 25.71 10.50
C HIS A 167 -20.98 25.16 11.86
N TYR A 168 -20.11 24.41 12.55
CA TYR A 168 -20.39 23.88 13.89
C TYR A 168 -20.40 24.96 14.98
N LEU A 169 -19.47 25.92 14.96
CA LEU A 169 -19.46 27.08 15.86
C LEU A 169 -20.74 27.92 15.77
N LEU A 170 -21.32 28.04 14.57
CA LEU A 170 -22.57 28.78 14.35
C LEU A 170 -23.83 27.99 14.72
N ARG A 171 -23.87 26.67 14.46
CA ARG A 171 -25.10 25.86 14.63
C ARG A 171 -25.20 25.14 15.98
N ALA A 172 -24.08 24.80 16.60
CA ALA A 172 -24.04 24.10 17.90
C ALA A 172 -22.95 24.68 18.84
N PRO A 173 -22.98 25.99 19.16
CA PRO A 173 -21.94 26.68 19.91
C PRO A 173 -21.70 26.12 21.32
N GLU A 174 -22.64 25.39 21.91
CA GLU A 174 -22.48 24.74 23.22
C GLU A 174 -21.71 23.42 23.10
N ALA A 175 -22.05 22.56 22.12
CA ALA A 175 -21.32 21.32 21.87
C ALA A 175 -19.84 21.54 21.47
N VAL A 176 -19.54 22.64 20.76
CA VAL A 176 -18.16 23.05 20.48
C VAL A 176 -17.48 23.61 21.74
N ALA A 177 -18.20 24.36 22.58
CA ALA A 177 -17.66 24.90 23.83
C ALA A 177 -17.37 23.78 24.86
N ASP A 178 -18.16 22.72 24.88
CA ASP A 178 -17.94 21.53 25.73
C ASP A 178 -16.70 20.74 25.30
N LEU A 179 -16.43 20.63 23.99
CA LEU A 179 -15.19 20.01 23.48
C LEU A 179 -13.95 20.91 23.65
N LEU A 180 -14.13 22.24 23.71
CA LEU A 180 -13.08 23.18 24.09
C LEU A 180 -12.86 23.27 25.62
N ALA A 181 -13.69 22.61 26.44
CA ALA A 181 -13.63 22.69 27.89
C ALA A 181 -12.45 21.89 28.47
N GLY A 182 -11.28 22.53 28.53
CA GLY A 182 -10.01 21.91 28.97
C GLY A 182 -8.95 21.89 27.87
N VAL A 183 -9.29 22.32 26.65
CA VAL A 183 -8.32 22.47 25.56
C VAL A 183 -7.38 23.65 25.85
N HIS A 184 -6.09 23.40 25.72
CA HIS A 184 -5.02 24.39 25.84
C HIS A 184 -4.70 25.03 24.48
N LEU A 185 -3.91 26.11 24.51
CA LEU A 185 -3.24 26.62 23.31
C LEU A 185 -1.94 25.84 23.12
N VAL A 186 -1.54 25.59 21.86
CA VAL A 186 -0.23 25.06 21.51
C VAL A 186 0.84 25.96 22.16
N PRO A 187 1.73 25.40 22.99
CA PRO A 187 2.69 26.19 23.74
C PRO A 187 3.77 26.77 22.81
N ALA A 188 4.45 27.81 23.29
CA ALA A 188 5.73 28.23 22.71
C ALA A 188 6.71 27.04 22.76
N PHE A 189 7.30 26.67 21.63
CA PHE A 189 8.22 25.54 21.51
C PHE A 189 9.52 25.87 22.28
N SER A 190 9.64 25.33 23.50
CA SER A 190 10.61 25.80 24.50
C SER A 190 11.91 25.00 24.52
N GLY A 191 12.75 25.25 23.51
CA GLY A 191 14.13 24.74 23.46
C GLY A 191 14.75 24.97 22.10
N ASP A 192 15.91 25.64 22.07
CA ASP A 192 16.99 25.67 21.07
C ASP A 192 16.63 25.69 19.56
N LEU A 193 15.39 25.98 19.16
CA LEU A 193 14.97 26.18 17.77
C LEU A 193 15.79 27.27 17.04
N ALA A 194 16.35 28.23 17.78
CA ALA A 194 17.21 29.29 17.25
C ALA A 194 18.71 28.93 17.17
N GLU A 195 19.11 27.73 17.65
CA GLU A 195 20.46 27.16 17.56
C GLU A 195 20.50 25.86 16.72
N LEU A 196 19.43 25.06 16.74
CA LEU A 196 19.28 23.79 16.00
C LEU A 196 18.81 24.00 14.55
N VAL A 197 17.87 24.92 14.32
CA VAL A 197 17.59 25.38 12.94
C VAL A 197 18.67 26.41 12.59
N PRO A 198 19.43 26.23 11.49
CA PRO A 198 20.40 27.23 11.07
C PRO A 198 19.69 28.56 10.84
N GLN A 199 20.09 29.61 11.57
CA GLN A 199 19.48 30.94 11.36
C GLN A 199 19.68 31.35 9.90
N ALA A 200 18.56 31.50 9.17
CA ALA A 200 18.52 31.86 7.76
C ALA A 200 18.93 33.32 7.55
N GLY A 201 20.22 33.61 7.75
CA GLY A 201 20.84 34.91 7.67
C GLY A 201 20.98 35.43 6.23
N GLY A 202 19.88 35.62 5.51
CA GLY A 202 19.89 36.33 4.23
C GLY A 202 18.73 36.09 3.26
N THR A 203 17.95 35.02 3.41
CA THR A 203 16.87 34.69 2.45
C THR A 203 15.74 33.89 3.12
N PRO A 204 14.46 34.20 2.86
CA PRO A 204 13.35 33.30 3.14
C PRO A 204 13.48 32.00 2.34
N VAL A 205 13.02 30.88 2.91
CA VAL A 205 12.87 29.61 2.19
C VAL A 205 11.78 29.78 1.12
N ALA A 206 12.01 29.22 -0.08
CA ALA A 206 11.01 29.21 -1.12
C ALA A 206 9.97 28.12 -0.84
N LEU A 207 8.81 28.51 -0.29
CA LEU A 207 7.67 27.61 -0.10
C LEU A 207 7.14 27.15 -1.47
N HIS A 208 7.10 25.85 -1.70
CA HIS A 208 6.71 25.25 -2.98
C HIS A 208 5.25 24.81 -2.91
N ASN A 209 4.35 25.62 -3.43
CA ASN A 209 2.92 25.29 -3.45
C ASN A 209 2.51 24.54 -4.74
N ARG A 210 1.68 23.52 -4.58
CA ARG A 210 1.17 22.65 -5.64
C ARG A 210 0.54 23.46 -6.78
N THR A 211 1.14 23.39 -7.98
CA THR A 211 0.53 23.98 -9.18
C THR A 211 -0.67 23.13 -9.61
N ALA A 212 -1.89 23.66 -9.45
CA ALA A 212 -3.13 22.92 -9.58
C ALA A 212 -3.43 22.40 -11.01
N THR A 213 -2.90 21.22 -11.34
CA THR A 213 -3.31 20.39 -12.49
C THR A 213 -3.34 18.92 -12.08
N ALA A 214 -4.53 18.31 -12.10
CA ALA A 214 -4.79 17.01 -11.47
C ALA A 214 -4.25 15.79 -12.22
N ARG A 215 -3.95 14.73 -11.46
CA ARG A 215 -3.82 13.33 -11.91
C ARG A 215 -4.45 12.36 -10.89
N ALA A 216 -5.77 12.30 -10.86
CA ALA A 216 -6.53 11.32 -10.08
C ALA A 216 -7.78 10.91 -10.87
N GLN A 217 -7.70 9.83 -11.65
CA GLN A 217 -8.87 9.28 -12.36
C GLN A 217 -8.62 7.85 -12.91
N ASP A 218 -8.45 6.88 -12.02
CA ASP A 218 -8.69 5.44 -12.25
C ASP A 218 -9.04 4.81 -10.88
N GLY A 219 -10.11 4.01 -10.78
CA GLY A 219 -10.55 3.36 -9.52
C GLY A 219 -11.86 3.84 -8.88
N GLN A 220 -12.76 4.51 -9.61
CA GLN A 220 -13.92 5.23 -9.03
C GLN A 220 -14.99 4.38 -8.28
N TRP A 221 -15.04 3.04 -8.43
CA TRP A 221 -15.96 2.20 -7.63
C TRP A 221 -15.46 2.03 -6.20
N LEU A 222 -14.20 1.63 -6.02
CA LEU A 222 -13.61 1.30 -4.71
C LEU A 222 -13.64 2.52 -3.76
N GLY A 223 -13.37 3.71 -4.29
CA GLY A 223 -13.48 4.96 -3.53
C GLY A 223 -14.89 5.30 -3.05
N GLN A 224 -15.96 4.76 -3.65
CA GLN A 224 -17.34 4.97 -3.18
C GLN A 224 -17.67 4.07 -1.98
N LEU A 225 -17.16 2.83 -1.94
CA LEU A 225 -17.34 1.89 -0.83
C LEU A 225 -16.80 2.49 0.49
N ALA A 226 -15.62 3.13 0.44
CA ALA A 226 -15.04 3.81 1.60
C ALA A 226 -15.85 5.03 2.10
N THR A 227 -16.68 5.64 1.25
CA THR A 227 -17.50 6.82 1.64
C THR A 227 -18.87 6.47 2.25
N GLY A 228 -19.27 5.20 2.27
CA GLY A 228 -20.60 4.77 2.72
C GLY A 228 -20.82 4.70 4.24
N VAL A 229 -19.77 4.87 5.04
CA VAL A 229 -19.75 4.50 6.47
C VAL A 229 -20.45 5.54 7.38
N PRO A 230 -21.52 5.17 8.10
CA PRO A 230 -22.30 6.08 8.93
C PRO A 230 -21.73 6.23 10.34
N VAL A 231 -22.41 7.06 11.14
CA VAL A 231 -21.79 7.72 12.28
C VAL A 231 -22.31 7.13 13.60
N LEU A 232 -21.62 6.08 14.09
CA LEU A 232 -21.83 5.44 15.40
C LEU A 232 -21.98 6.41 16.61
N GLY A 233 -21.46 7.64 16.52
CA GLY A 233 -21.47 8.64 17.60
C GLY A 233 -20.53 8.35 18.78
N GLN A 234 -19.66 7.35 18.64
CA GLN A 234 -18.76 6.82 19.68
C GLN A 234 -17.31 6.89 19.19
N PRO A 235 -16.51 7.92 19.55
CA PRO A 235 -15.24 8.25 18.89
C PRO A 235 -14.12 7.17 18.84
N HIS A 236 -14.29 6.06 19.56
CA HIS A 236 -13.38 4.91 19.56
C HIS A 236 -13.79 3.90 18.49
N VAL A 237 -15.00 3.32 18.62
CA VAL A 237 -15.74 2.52 17.61
C VAL A 237 -15.60 3.06 16.19
N ASP A 238 -15.46 4.38 16.08
CA ASP A 238 -15.78 5.09 14.87
C ASP A 238 -14.58 5.71 14.12
N ALA A 239 -13.44 5.88 14.79
CA ALA A 239 -12.14 5.94 14.13
C ALA A 239 -11.67 4.55 13.64
N TYR A 240 -12.17 3.48 14.27
CA TYR A 240 -11.94 2.10 13.81
C TYR A 240 -12.66 1.79 12.49
N LEU A 241 -13.94 2.17 12.38
CA LEU A 241 -14.71 2.06 11.15
C LEU A 241 -14.09 2.82 9.97
N ASP A 242 -13.49 3.99 10.20
CA ASP A 242 -12.79 4.76 9.16
C ASP A 242 -11.51 4.04 8.66
N LEU A 243 -10.79 3.34 9.55
CA LEU A 243 -9.66 2.48 9.16
C LEU A 243 -10.13 1.23 8.40
N LEU A 244 -11.23 0.60 8.85
CA LEU A 244 -11.85 -0.56 8.20
C LEU A 244 -12.26 -0.26 6.76
N ALA A 245 -12.86 0.91 6.53
CA ALA A 245 -13.23 1.42 5.21
C ALA A 245 -12.03 1.59 4.27
N THR A 246 -10.87 1.94 4.83
CA THR A 246 -9.61 2.16 4.10
C THR A 246 -8.91 0.83 3.78
N ALA A 247 -8.87 -0.10 4.74
CA ALA A 247 -8.33 -1.45 4.58
C ALA A 247 -9.17 -2.37 3.65
N MET A 248 -10.36 -1.92 3.23
CA MET A 248 -11.24 -2.63 2.29
C MET A 248 -11.10 -2.18 0.83
N LEU A 249 -10.14 -1.29 0.53
CA LEU A 249 -10.01 -0.65 -0.79
C LEU A 249 -9.51 -1.56 -1.92
N ASP A 250 -8.92 -2.73 -1.65
CA ASP A 250 -8.40 -3.67 -2.65
C ASP A 250 -9.05 -5.07 -2.64
N ARG A 251 -10.01 -5.29 -1.73
CA ARG A 251 -10.85 -6.48 -1.54
C ARG A 251 -10.21 -7.66 -0.78
N GLU A 252 -8.96 -7.56 -0.32
CA GLU A 252 -8.28 -8.61 0.47
C GLU A 252 -7.54 -7.99 1.67
N LEU A 253 -7.94 -8.28 2.91
CA LEU A 253 -7.13 -7.83 4.07
C LEU A 253 -5.76 -8.50 4.04
N SER A 254 -4.69 -7.74 3.79
CA SER A 254 -3.35 -8.26 4.00
C SER A 254 -3.07 -8.47 5.49
N VAL A 255 -2.12 -9.34 5.81
CA VAL A 255 -1.67 -9.56 7.20
C VAL A 255 -1.21 -8.25 7.87
N HIS A 256 -0.78 -7.25 7.09
CA HIS A 256 -0.42 -5.93 7.61
C HIS A 256 -1.67 -5.12 8.02
N GLU A 257 -2.74 -5.10 7.21
CA GLU A 257 -3.98 -4.39 7.54
C GLU A 257 -4.78 -5.08 8.63
N VAL A 258 -4.79 -6.42 8.71
CA VAL A 258 -5.32 -7.14 9.87
C VAL A 258 -4.57 -6.71 11.14
N GLY A 259 -3.25 -6.57 11.06
CA GLY A 259 -2.42 -6.06 12.15
C GLY A 259 -2.76 -4.63 12.56
N GLU A 260 -2.87 -3.71 11.59
CA GLU A 260 -3.21 -2.30 11.86
C GLU A 260 -4.64 -2.12 12.40
N LEU A 261 -5.62 -2.89 11.90
CA LEU A 261 -6.97 -2.93 12.47
C LEU A 261 -6.95 -3.45 13.91
N THR A 262 -6.19 -4.53 14.18
CA THR A 262 -6.05 -5.10 15.53
C THR A 262 -5.41 -4.10 16.51
N ASP A 263 -4.28 -3.48 16.13
CA ASP A 263 -3.61 -2.46 16.94
C ASP A 263 -4.50 -1.21 17.14
N CYS A 264 -5.31 -0.86 16.14
CA CYS A 264 -6.30 0.21 16.23
C CYS A 264 -7.41 -0.12 17.23
N ALA A 265 -8.03 -1.31 17.15
CA ALA A 265 -9.04 -1.77 18.11
C ALA A 265 -8.50 -1.78 19.55
N VAL A 266 -7.29 -2.33 19.75
CA VAL A 266 -6.60 -2.37 21.06
C VAL A 266 -6.31 -0.96 21.57
N THR A 267 -5.86 -0.03 20.71
CA THR A 267 -5.57 1.37 21.08
C THR A 267 -6.84 2.14 21.45
N LEU A 268 -7.96 1.85 20.78
CA LEU A 268 -9.25 2.52 20.97
C LEU A 268 -10.12 1.86 22.05
N GLY A 269 -9.73 0.66 22.54
CA GLY A 269 -10.43 -0.07 23.59
C GLY A 269 -11.64 -0.88 23.12
N ILE A 270 -11.74 -1.14 21.82
CA ILE A 270 -12.84 -1.89 21.20
C ILE A 270 -12.67 -3.38 21.50
N GLY A 271 -13.74 -4.04 21.96
CA GLY A 271 -13.75 -5.48 22.18
C GLY A 271 -13.86 -6.29 20.89
N GLN A 272 -13.38 -7.54 20.87
CA GLN A 272 -13.50 -8.43 19.70
C GLN A 272 -14.96 -8.62 19.25
N GLU A 273 -15.90 -8.73 20.20
CA GLU A 273 -17.34 -8.83 19.93
C GLU A 273 -17.90 -7.55 19.29
N GLU A 274 -17.47 -6.37 19.77
CA GLU A 274 -17.84 -5.06 19.23
C GLU A 274 -17.25 -4.84 17.82
N ALA A 275 -16.01 -5.27 17.56
CA ALA A 275 -15.42 -5.24 16.23
C ALA A 275 -16.20 -6.09 15.22
N ILE A 276 -16.66 -7.28 15.62
CA ILE A 276 -17.48 -8.18 14.77
C ILE A 276 -18.84 -7.58 14.45
N ASP A 277 -19.51 -6.95 15.43
CA ASP A 277 -20.76 -6.21 15.20
C ASP A 277 -20.54 -5.06 14.19
N LEU A 278 -19.43 -4.33 14.30
CA LEU A 278 -19.08 -3.23 13.39
C LEU A 278 -18.75 -3.70 11.96
N HIS A 279 -18.08 -4.84 11.81
CA HIS A 279 -17.85 -5.48 10.50
C HIS A 279 -19.17 -5.90 9.86
N THR A 280 -20.07 -6.50 10.65
CA THR A 280 -21.39 -6.94 10.20
C THR A 280 -22.26 -5.76 9.75
N GLU A 281 -22.22 -4.66 10.50
CA GLU A 281 -22.93 -3.42 10.19
C GLU A 281 -22.36 -2.70 8.95
N PHE A 282 -21.03 -2.72 8.75
CA PHE A 282 -20.37 -2.21 7.53
C PHE A 282 -20.83 -2.96 6.26
N VAL A 283 -20.77 -4.30 6.27
CA VAL A 283 -21.27 -5.15 5.15
C VAL A 283 -22.75 -4.88 4.87
N ARG A 284 -23.55 -4.66 5.91
CA ARG A 284 -24.98 -4.35 5.80
C ARG A 284 -25.27 -3.08 4.98
N GLN A 285 -24.35 -2.11 4.99
CA GLN A 285 -24.50 -0.83 4.29
C GLN A 285 -24.06 -0.91 2.83
N LEU A 286 -23.01 -1.69 2.53
CA LEU A 286 -22.59 -1.94 1.15
C LEU A 286 -23.71 -2.60 0.34
N ALA A 287 -24.47 -3.51 0.96
CA ALA A 287 -25.66 -4.11 0.35
C ALA A 287 -26.76 -3.08 0.01
N VAL A 288 -26.86 -1.96 0.74
CA VAL A 288 -27.80 -0.86 0.42
C VAL A 288 -27.31 -0.05 -0.79
N LEU A 289 -26.00 0.08 -0.98
CA LEU A 289 -25.42 0.72 -2.17
C LEU A 289 -25.62 -0.16 -3.43
N ALA A 290 -25.48 -1.49 -3.30
CA ALA A 290 -25.79 -2.43 -4.40
C ALA A 290 -27.28 -2.42 -4.82
N TRP A 291 -28.20 -1.93 -3.98
CA TRP A 291 -29.60 -1.73 -4.35
C TRP A 291 -29.89 -0.38 -5.05
N ALA A 292 -28.87 0.47 -5.31
CA ALA A 292 -29.08 1.85 -5.74
C ALA A 292 -29.64 2.02 -7.17
N ASP A 293 -29.49 1.03 -8.06
CA ASP A 293 -30.11 1.02 -9.38
C ASP A 293 -31.52 0.37 -9.39
N GLY A 294 -31.84 -0.38 -8.32
CA GLY A 294 -33.09 -1.12 -8.11
C GLY A 294 -33.00 -2.64 -8.27
N VAL A 295 -31.84 -3.24 -8.61
CA VAL A 295 -31.64 -4.70 -8.71
C VAL A 295 -30.19 -5.09 -8.40
N VAL A 296 -29.92 -5.71 -7.23
CA VAL A 296 -28.61 -6.33 -6.97
C VAL A 296 -28.35 -7.45 -7.98
N THR A 297 -27.23 -7.36 -8.70
CA THR A 297 -26.80 -8.37 -9.68
C THR A 297 -26.14 -9.60 -9.03
N GLU A 298 -25.96 -10.67 -9.81
CA GLU A 298 -25.24 -11.88 -9.37
C GLU A 298 -23.76 -11.56 -9.05
N GLU A 299 -23.14 -10.67 -9.82
CA GLU A 299 -21.75 -10.21 -9.65
C GLU A 299 -21.58 -9.34 -8.39
N GLU A 300 -22.47 -8.37 -8.14
CA GLU A 300 -22.50 -7.62 -6.87
C GLU A 300 -22.83 -8.51 -5.67
N GLY A 301 -23.66 -9.54 -5.87
CA GLY A 301 -23.93 -10.57 -4.87
C GLY A 301 -22.68 -11.38 -4.50
N GLU A 302 -21.85 -11.76 -5.47
CA GLU A 302 -20.56 -12.39 -5.23
C GLU A 302 -19.56 -11.43 -4.56
N GLU A 303 -19.53 -10.15 -4.94
CA GLU A 303 -18.66 -9.14 -4.31
C GLU A 303 -19.03 -8.90 -2.84
N LEU A 304 -20.32 -8.74 -2.50
CA LEU A 304 -20.79 -8.62 -1.12
C LEU A 304 -20.42 -9.85 -0.27
N HIS A 305 -20.52 -11.06 -0.85
CA HIS A 305 -20.08 -12.28 -0.20
C HIS A 305 -18.54 -12.37 -0.07
N SER A 306 -17.78 -11.74 -0.96
CA SER A 306 -16.31 -11.68 -0.85
C SER A 306 -15.87 -10.74 0.26
N VAL A 307 -16.46 -9.54 0.35
CA VAL A 307 -16.17 -8.57 1.43
C VAL A 307 -16.60 -9.14 2.78
N ALA A 308 -17.78 -9.79 2.86
CA ALA A 308 -18.20 -10.48 4.08
C ALA A 308 -17.20 -11.55 4.54
N ARG A 309 -16.70 -12.37 3.59
CA ARG A 309 -15.69 -13.40 3.87
C ARG A 309 -14.36 -12.80 4.36
N ALA A 310 -13.90 -11.69 3.78
CA ALA A 310 -12.69 -11.00 4.20
C ALA A 310 -12.80 -10.39 5.61
N LEU A 311 -14.00 -9.97 6.01
CA LEU A 311 -14.27 -9.36 7.32
C LEU A 311 -14.75 -10.33 8.42
N GLY A 312 -14.87 -11.63 8.11
CA GLY A 312 -15.37 -12.64 9.04
C GLY A 312 -16.90 -12.61 9.26
N VAL A 313 -17.65 -11.93 8.39
CA VAL A 313 -19.10 -11.80 8.46
C VAL A 313 -19.78 -13.02 7.83
N GLU A 314 -20.63 -13.67 8.62
CA GLU A 314 -21.48 -14.81 8.24
C GLU A 314 -22.26 -14.58 6.93
N ALA A 315 -22.01 -15.42 5.91
CA ALA A 315 -22.60 -15.30 4.57
C ALA A 315 -24.14 -15.22 4.58
N HIS A 316 -24.78 -15.94 5.50
CA HIS A 316 -26.24 -15.95 5.65
C HIS A 316 -26.85 -14.60 6.08
N THR A 317 -26.02 -13.63 6.46
CA THR A 317 -26.38 -12.22 6.67
C THR A 317 -26.53 -11.47 5.35
N VAL A 318 -25.65 -11.75 4.37
CA VAL A 318 -25.65 -11.14 3.04
C VAL A 318 -26.84 -11.64 2.22
N ASP A 319 -27.10 -12.95 2.22
CA ASP A 319 -28.30 -13.58 1.63
C ASP A 319 -29.61 -12.86 2.02
N GLY A 320 -29.73 -12.46 3.29
CA GLY A 320 -30.89 -11.78 3.84
C GLY A 320 -31.11 -10.36 3.31
N LEU A 321 -30.04 -9.69 2.89
CA LEU A 321 -30.06 -8.30 2.39
C LEU A 321 -30.31 -8.24 0.88
N ILE A 322 -29.77 -9.21 0.14
CA ILE A 322 -30.03 -9.39 -1.31
C ILE A 322 -31.49 -9.83 -1.55
N SER A 323 -32.16 -10.42 -0.55
CA SER A 323 -33.54 -10.92 -0.66
C SER A 323 -34.65 -9.89 -0.36
N ALA A 324 -34.33 -8.64 -0.06
CA ALA A 324 -35.19 -7.71 0.68
C ALA A 324 -36.27 -6.94 -0.14
N GLN A 325 -37.08 -7.60 -0.97
CA GLN A 325 -38.05 -6.92 -1.87
C GLN A 325 -39.53 -6.93 -1.41
N VAL A 326 -39.85 -7.16 -0.12
CA VAL A 326 -41.25 -7.20 0.37
C VAL A 326 -41.44 -6.49 1.73
N ALA A 327 -41.35 -5.15 1.74
CA ALA A 327 -42.21 -4.21 2.51
C ALA A 327 -41.55 -2.83 2.72
N ASP A 328 -41.94 -1.82 1.92
CA ASP A 328 -42.91 -0.80 2.38
C ASP A 328 -43.48 -0.05 1.15
N GLY A 329 -44.62 0.63 1.32
CA GLY A 329 -45.21 1.46 0.27
C GLY A 329 -46.64 1.88 0.55
N THR A 330 -46.86 2.93 1.37
CA THR A 330 -48.17 3.62 1.39
C THR A 330 -48.12 5.08 1.86
N VAL A 331 -48.74 5.97 1.06
CA VAL A 331 -49.19 7.35 1.39
C VAL A 331 -48.09 8.40 1.67
N GLY A 332 -48.10 9.59 1.04
CA GLY A 332 -49.05 10.10 0.04
C GLY A 332 -48.68 11.49 -0.52
N SER A 333 -49.34 11.88 -1.62
CA SER A 333 -48.96 13.02 -2.46
C SER A 333 -49.62 14.37 -2.11
N SER A 334 -48.90 15.49 -2.30
CA SER A 334 -49.38 16.67 -3.06
C SER A 334 -48.18 17.61 -3.34
N THR A 335 -47.72 17.97 -4.54
CA THR A 335 -48.29 18.37 -5.87
C THR A 335 -48.61 19.87 -6.04
N ALA A 336 -47.73 20.63 -6.72
CA ALA A 336 -48.08 21.88 -7.40
C ALA A 336 -47.08 22.35 -8.51
N GLY A 337 -47.28 21.88 -9.76
CA GLY A 337 -47.14 22.74 -10.96
C GLY A 337 -45.75 23.06 -11.56
N GLY A 338 -45.19 22.14 -12.35
CA GLY A 338 -44.11 22.41 -13.32
C GLY A 338 -44.18 21.41 -14.50
N SER A 339 -43.95 21.85 -15.73
CA SER A 339 -44.16 21.05 -16.95
C SER A 339 -43.18 19.88 -17.11
N SER A 340 -43.67 18.69 -17.44
CA SER A 340 -42.85 17.53 -17.82
C SER A 340 -42.20 17.72 -19.20
N LEU A 341 -40.88 17.88 -19.20
CA LEU A 341 -40.05 17.94 -20.41
C LEU A 341 -39.99 16.56 -21.11
N ARG A 342 -39.72 16.54 -22.42
CA ARG A 342 -39.33 15.36 -23.20
C ARG A 342 -38.30 15.73 -24.27
N LEU A 343 -37.55 14.74 -24.75
CA LEU A 343 -36.49 14.87 -25.77
C LEU A 343 -36.92 14.16 -27.07
N SER A 344 -36.21 14.41 -28.17
CA SER A 344 -36.38 13.71 -29.45
C SER A 344 -35.06 13.63 -30.24
N PRO A 345 -34.86 12.65 -31.14
CA PRO A 345 -33.60 12.49 -31.87
C PRO A 345 -33.30 13.71 -32.75
N GLY A 346 -32.05 14.18 -32.71
CA GLY A 346 -31.59 15.42 -33.34
C GLY A 346 -31.75 16.69 -32.48
N ASP A 347 -32.38 16.62 -31.31
CA ASP A 347 -32.40 17.74 -30.36
C ASP A 347 -30.99 18.04 -29.83
N ARG A 348 -30.64 19.33 -29.71
CA ARG A 348 -29.32 19.71 -29.18
C ARG A 348 -29.32 19.76 -27.65
N VAL A 349 -28.49 18.95 -27.01
CA VAL A 349 -28.27 18.97 -25.56
C VAL A 349 -26.90 19.55 -25.18
N THR A 350 -26.79 20.10 -23.98
CA THR A 350 -25.54 20.70 -23.49
C THR A 350 -25.34 20.46 -21.99
N PHE A 351 -24.16 19.99 -21.59
CA PHE A 351 -23.82 19.76 -20.18
C PHE A 351 -23.06 20.97 -19.57
N THR A 352 -23.20 21.22 -18.27
CA THR A 352 -22.43 22.22 -17.49
C THR A 352 -22.26 21.83 -16.02
N GLY A 353 -21.23 22.38 -15.37
CA GLY A 353 -20.81 21.96 -14.03
C GLY A 353 -19.81 20.81 -14.11
N ALA A 354 -19.29 20.41 -12.96
CA ALA A 354 -18.88 19.02 -12.77
C ALA A 354 -20.18 18.22 -12.64
N THR A 355 -20.24 17.08 -13.33
CA THR A 355 -21.36 16.16 -13.29
C THR A 355 -20.96 14.92 -12.51
N GLU A 356 -21.87 14.36 -11.73
CA GLU A 356 -21.67 13.18 -10.87
C GLU A 356 -21.19 11.98 -11.70
N VAL A 357 -21.79 11.78 -12.88
CA VAL A 357 -21.23 10.91 -13.92
C VAL A 357 -20.31 11.74 -14.82
N PRO A 358 -19.11 11.24 -15.19
CA PRO A 358 -18.18 11.95 -16.05
C PRO A 358 -18.83 12.49 -17.33
N ARG A 359 -18.70 13.81 -17.54
CA ARG A 359 -19.32 14.55 -18.66
C ARG A 359 -19.16 13.87 -20.02
N THR A 360 -18.00 13.29 -20.29
CA THR A 360 -17.68 12.59 -21.55
C THR A 360 -18.56 11.35 -21.77
N ALA A 361 -18.89 10.59 -20.72
CA ALA A 361 -19.80 9.45 -20.82
C ALA A 361 -21.24 9.90 -21.10
N TRP A 362 -21.70 10.98 -20.44
CA TRP A 362 -22.98 11.60 -20.75
C TRP A 362 -23.05 12.16 -22.19
N GLU A 363 -21.97 12.80 -22.64
CA GLU A 363 -21.85 13.36 -23.99
C GLU A 363 -21.74 12.26 -25.07
N ALA A 364 -21.22 11.07 -24.74
CA ALA A 364 -21.25 9.89 -25.59
C ALA A 364 -22.66 9.27 -25.69
N ARG A 365 -23.27 8.87 -24.56
CA ARG A 365 -24.61 8.23 -24.54
C ARG A 365 -25.69 9.08 -25.19
N ALA A 366 -25.68 10.40 -24.95
CA ALA A 366 -26.59 11.31 -25.63
C ALA A 366 -26.42 11.30 -27.16
N SER A 367 -25.18 11.22 -27.65
CA SER A 367 -24.88 11.14 -29.09
C SER A 367 -25.34 9.82 -29.70
N GLU A 368 -25.23 8.70 -28.98
CA GLU A 368 -25.70 7.37 -29.41
C GLU A 368 -27.23 7.27 -29.44
N ALA A 369 -27.93 7.89 -28.48
CA ALA A 369 -29.38 8.13 -28.53
C ALA A 369 -29.82 9.12 -29.63
N GLY A 370 -28.89 9.58 -30.47
CA GLY A 370 -29.14 10.44 -31.63
C GLY A 370 -29.30 11.93 -31.31
N LEU A 371 -28.91 12.39 -30.12
CA LEU A 371 -28.94 13.81 -29.74
C LEU A 371 -27.70 14.55 -30.24
N ASP A 372 -27.84 15.83 -30.55
CA ASP A 372 -26.73 16.69 -31.00
C ASP A 372 -26.03 17.28 -29.77
N VAL A 373 -24.75 16.96 -29.55
CA VAL A 373 -24.04 17.36 -28.32
C VAL A 373 -23.12 18.55 -28.59
N GLY A 374 -23.06 19.52 -27.68
CA GLY A 374 -22.06 20.60 -27.74
C GLY A 374 -22.39 21.81 -26.87
N GLY A 375 -21.67 22.91 -27.10
CA GLY A 375 -21.83 24.15 -26.32
C GLY A 375 -23.18 24.86 -26.52
N VAL A 376 -23.61 25.63 -25.51
CA VAL A 376 -24.95 26.26 -25.48
C VAL A 376 -25.15 27.21 -26.65
N THR A 377 -26.18 26.97 -27.46
CA THR A 377 -26.62 27.84 -28.56
C THR A 377 -28.12 28.13 -28.47
N LYS A 378 -28.65 28.95 -29.40
CA LYS A 378 -30.10 29.14 -29.58
C LYS A 378 -30.86 27.91 -30.09
N LYS A 379 -30.16 26.81 -30.40
CA LYS A 379 -30.76 25.52 -30.77
C LYS A 379 -30.72 24.49 -29.63
N SER A 380 -30.06 24.78 -28.50
CA SER A 380 -30.03 23.87 -27.36
C SER A 380 -31.45 23.75 -26.78
N VAL A 381 -31.96 22.54 -26.67
CA VAL A 381 -33.30 22.20 -26.13
C VAL A 381 -33.23 22.00 -24.62
N LEU A 382 -32.12 21.46 -24.11
CA LEU A 382 -31.89 21.20 -22.70
C LEU A 382 -30.44 21.53 -22.29
N LEU A 383 -30.30 22.10 -21.10
CA LEU A 383 -29.04 22.14 -20.35
C LEU A 383 -29.09 21.11 -19.20
N ILE A 384 -28.07 20.27 -19.09
CA ILE A 384 -27.90 19.33 -17.99
C ILE A 384 -26.82 19.86 -17.06
N ALA A 385 -27.05 19.76 -15.76
CA ALA A 385 -26.10 20.08 -14.70
C ALA A 385 -26.33 19.18 -13.49
N ALA A 386 -25.35 19.01 -12.60
CA ALA A 386 -25.60 18.35 -11.31
C ALA A 386 -26.72 19.07 -10.53
N ASP A 387 -26.59 20.40 -10.41
CA ASP A 387 -27.61 21.30 -9.85
C ASP A 387 -28.42 22.02 -10.96
N PRO A 388 -29.76 21.86 -11.03
CA PRO A 388 -30.64 22.64 -11.91
C PRO A 388 -30.49 24.16 -11.81
N ASP A 389 -30.18 24.69 -10.61
CA ASP A 389 -30.06 26.12 -10.33
C ASP A 389 -28.65 26.70 -10.57
N SER A 390 -27.70 25.86 -10.99
CA SER A 390 -26.30 26.20 -11.29
C SER A 390 -26.13 27.54 -12.03
N LEU A 391 -25.24 28.40 -11.52
CA LEU A 391 -25.01 29.75 -12.03
C LEU A 391 -23.76 29.86 -12.94
N SER A 392 -23.39 28.79 -13.64
CA SER A 392 -22.25 28.77 -14.56
C SER A 392 -22.38 29.77 -15.73
N SER A 393 -21.28 30.04 -16.45
CA SER A 393 -21.34 30.85 -17.68
C SER A 393 -22.21 30.22 -18.78
N LYS A 394 -22.25 28.88 -18.87
CA LYS A 394 -23.15 28.11 -19.75
C LYS A 394 -24.61 28.19 -19.27
N ALA A 395 -24.88 28.09 -17.97
CA ALA A 395 -26.24 28.15 -17.41
C ALA A 395 -26.84 29.56 -17.43
N LYS A 396 -26.05 30.59 -17.06
CA LYS A 396 -26.41 32.00 -17.27
C LYS A 396 -26.70 32.30 -18.75
N LYS A 397 -25.95 31.69 -19.68
CA LYS A 397 -26.22 31.77 -21.13
C LYS A 397 -27.49 31.01 -21.53
N ALA A 398 -27.73 29.81 -20.99
CA ALA A 398 -28.93 29.01 -21.24
C ALA A 398 -30.21 29.73 -20.78
N ARG A 399 -30.26 30.17 -19.52
CA ARG A 399 -31.38 30.96 -18.97
C ARG A 399 -31.59 32.27 -19.73
N LYS A 400 -30.51 32.96 -20.14
CA LYS A 400 -30.58 34.16 -21.02
C LYS A 400 -31.03 33.87 -22.47
N LEU A 401 -31.03 32.60 -22.88
CA LEU A 401 -31.56 32.14 -24.18
C LEU A 401 -32.91 31.40 -24.05
N GLY A 402 -33.46 31.24 -22.84
CA GLY A 402 -34.72 30.54 -22.58
C GLY A 402 -34.62 29.02 -22.54
N VAL A 403 -33.41 28.45 -22.47
CA VAL A 403 -33.17 27.00 -22.44
C VAL A 403 -33.30 26.48 -21.00
N PRO A 404 -34.13 25.45 -20.73
CA PRO A 404 -34.30 24.88 -19.39
C PRO A 404 -33.04 24.18 -18.88
N VAL A 405 -32.95 24.03 -17.55
CA VAL A 405 -31.85 23.35 -16.86
C VAL A 405 -32.42 22.24 -15.97
N VAL A 406 -31.82 21.05 -15.94
CA VAL A 406 -32.24 19.91 -15.10
C VAL A 406 -31.04 19.19 -14.47
N SER A 407 -31.32 18.42 -13.40
CA SER A 407 -30.37 17.55 -12.70
C SER A 407 -30.00 16.34 -13.56
N GLU A 408 -28.91 15.65 -13.20
CA GLU A 408 -28.49 14.41 -13.87
C GLU A 408 -29.47 13.26 -13.68
N SER A 409 -29.95 13.02 -12.46
CA SER A 409 -31.04 12.08 -12.19
C SER A 409 -32.32 12.40 -12.98
N GLY A 410 -32.59 13.69 -13.20
CA GLY A 410 -33.68 14.16 -14.05
C GLY A 410 -33.43 13.91 -15.54
N PHE A 411 -32.19 14.06 -16.01
CA PHE A 411 -31.79 13.78 -17.38
C PHE A 411 -31.73 12.29 -17.69
N ALA A 412 -31.19 11.47 -16.78
CA ALA A 412 -31.12 10.01 -16.90
C ALA A 412 -32.50 9.40 -17.18
N ARG A 413 -33.51 9.80 -16.40
CA ARG A 413 -34.91 9.39 -16.64
C ARG A 413 -35.44 9.86 -18.00
N LEU A 414 -35.13 11.09 -18.41
CA LEU A 414 -35.60 11.64 -19.70
C LEU A 414 -34.89 11.02 -20.92
N LEU A 415 -33.64 10.59 -20.77
CA LEU A 415 -32.90 9.86 -21.79
C LEU A 415 -33.43 8.43 -21.89
N GLY A 416 -33.64 7.74 -20.77
CA GLY A 416 -34.30 6.43 -20.74
C GLY A 416 -35.73 6.46 -21.30
N GLU A 417 -36.50 7.53 -21.08
CA GLU A 417 -37.82 7.71 -21.71
C GLU A 417 -37.73 7.94 -23.25
N LEU A 418 -36.64 8.52 -23.75
CA LEU A 418 -36.37 8.65 -25.19
C LEU A 418 -35.96 7.30 -25.80
N GLU A 419 -35.00 6.62 -25.19
CA GLU A 419 -34.50 5.31 -25.59
C GLU A 419 -35.67 4.29 -25.67
N ASN A 420 -36.53 4.25 -24.65
CA ASN A 420 -37.72 3.38 -24.61
C ASN A 420 -38.91 3.84 -25.49
N SER A 421 -38.84 5.00 -26.15
CA SER A 421 -39.89 5.46 -27.09
C SER A 421 -39.46 5.49 -28.56
N GLY A 422 -38.17 5.25 -28.86
CA GLY A 422 -37.66 5.06 -30.23
C GLY A 422 -38.03 3.71 -30.85
N SER A 423 -38.15 2.66 -30.04
CA SER A 423 -38.60 1.32 -30.46
C SER A 423 -39.51 0.69 -29.40
N GLY A 424 -40.68 0.22 -29.81
CA GLY A 424 -41.58 -0.51 -28.91
C GLY A 424 -41.05 -1.93 -28.63
N VAL A 425 -41.10 -2.33 -27.36
CA VAL A 425 -40.62 -3.60 -26.79
C VAL A 425 -39.10 -3.69 -26.64
N VAL A 426 -38.67 -4.07 -25.42
CA VAL A 426 -37.28 -4.28 -25.00
C VAL A 426 -36.94 -5.78 -25.07
N ASP A 427 -35.70 -6.13 -25.43
CA ASP A 427 -35.07 -7.39 -25.05
C ASP A 427 -33.78 -7.06 -24.25
N PRO A 428 -33.66 -7.46 -22.97
CA PRO A 428 -32.48 -7.17 -22.13
C PRO A 428 -31.14 -7.78 -22.59
N ARG A 429 -31.10 -8.53 -23.70
CA ARG A 429 -29.94 -9.35 -24.12
C ARG A 429 -28.96 -8.69 -25.09
N MET A 430 -29.07 -7.38 -25.32
CA MET A 430 -28.34 -6.67 -26.39
C MET A 430 -27.00 -6.02 -25.98
N ILE A 431 -26.67 -5.92 -24.69
CA ILE A 431 -25.44 -5.23 -24.24
C ILE A 431 -24.17 -6.10 -24.40
N VAL A 432 -24.30 -7.44 -24.36
CA VAL A 432 -23.15 -8.37 -24.53
C VAL A 432 -23.49 -9.52 -25.48
N ALA A 433 -23.47 -9.28 -26.80
CA ALA A 433 -23.36 -10.35 -27.80
C ALA A 433 -22.99 -9.88 -29.23
N ALA A 434 -21.74 -9.47 -29.45
CA ALA A 434 -21.15 -9.54 -30.80
C ALA A 434 -20.59 -10.96 -31.11
N SER A 435 -21.21 -12.01 -30.56
CA SER A 435 -20.99 -13.44 -30.84
C SER A 435 -22.14 -14.28 -30.25
N HIS A 436 -22.90 -14.96 -31.11
CA HIS A 436 -24.06 -15.84 -30.80
C HIS A 436 -23.61 -17.33 -30.61
N PRO A 437 -24.48 -18.33 -30.25
CA PRO A 437 -25.95 -18.29 -30.02
C PRO A 437 -26.54 -18.98 -28.76
N VAL A 438 -27.80 -18.57 -28.52
CA VAL A 438 -28.87 -18.92 -27.55
C VAL A 438 -29.37 -20.39 -27.48
N ALA A 439 -30.02 -20.75 -26.36
CA ALA A 439 -31.12 -21.73 -26.23
C ALA A 439 -32.25 -21.22 -25.25
N GLU A 440 -33.43 -21.87 -25.17
CA GLU A 440 -34.74 -21.25 -24.79
C GLU A 440 -35.41 -21.68 -23.45
N LYS A 441 -36.49 -20.97 -23.04
CA LYS A 441 -37.41 -21.17 -21.87
C LYS A 441 -38.72 -21.92 -22.24
N PRO A 442 -39.51 -22.44 -21.26
CA PRO A 442 -40.78 -21.81 -20.73
C PRO A 442 -40.93 -21.91 -19.17
N GLU A 443 -41.79 -21.25 -18.36
CA GLU A 443 -43.20 -20.69 -18.41
C GLU A 443 -44.31 -21.74 -18.08
N THR A 444 -45.38 -21.56 -17.27
CA THR A 444 -46.07 -20.43 -16.53
C THR A 444 -46.46 -20.85 -15.06
N GLU A 445 -47.37 -20.33 -14.18
CA GLU A 445 -48.40 -19.24 -14.09
C GLU A 445 -48.96 -19.01 -12.63
N GLY A 446 -49.35 -17.77 -12.23
CA GLY A 446 -50.38 -17.40 -11.19
C GLY A 446 -50.13 -17.65 -9.66
N GLY A 447 -50.86 -17.05 -8.69
CA GLY A 447 -51.81 -15.91 -8.70
C GLY A 447 -52.82 -15.84 -7.51
N LEU A 448 -53.26 -14.61 -7.13
CA LEU A 448 -54.44 -14.21 -6.29
C LEU A 448 -54.33 -14.04 -4.74
N GLU A 449 -55.31 -13.30 -4.21
CA GLU A 449 -55.39 -12.60 -2.90
C GLU A 449 -56.37 -13.27 -1.90
N ASP A 450 -56.31 -12.92 -0.60
CA ASP A 450 -57.31 -12.09 0.13
C ASP A 450 -56.86 -11.82 1.59
N SER A 451 -57.69 -11.17 2.40
CA SER A 451 -57.35 -10.48 3.65
C SER A 451 -58.35 -10.74 4.80
N MET A 452 -57.91 -10.62 6.07
CA MET A 452 -58.79 -10.28 7.21
C MET A 452 -58.01 -9.87 8.47
N GLN A 453 -58.63 -9.05 9.32
CA GLN A 453 -58.12 -8.56 10.60
C GLN A 453 -58.73 -9.36 11.77
N PHE A 454 -58.07 -9.35 12.95
CA PHE A 454 -58.75 -9.40 14.27
C PHE A 454 -57.85 -8.84 15.39
N ASP A 455 -58.42 -8.46 16.54
CA ASP A 455 -57.73 -7.75 17.64
C ASP A 455 -57.83 -8.44 19.01
N GLY A 456 -57.00 -7.98 19.96
CA GLY A 456 -57.47 -7.67 21.32
C GLY A 456 -57.17 -8.64 22.48
N SER A 457 -56.58 -8.08 23.56
CA SER A 457 -56.61 -8.57 24.97
C SER A 457 -55.86 -9.91 25.28
N SER A 458 -55.52 -10.34 26.51
CA SER A 458 -55.22 -9.75 27.84
C SER A 458 -54.72 -10.91 28.79
N PHE A 459 -54.22 -10.78 30.04
CA PHE A 459 -54.02 -9.67 30.99
C PHE A 459 -52.85 -10.00 31.98
N TYR A 460 -52.85 -9.43 33.21
CA TYR A 460 -52.07 -9.79 34.42
C TYR A 460 -52.54 -11.17 35.01
N GLU A 461 -52.08 -11.79 36.11
CA GLU A 461 -51.31 -11.51 37.37
C GLU A 461 -50.39 -12.76 37.68
N ASP A 462 -49.63 -13.04 38.77
CA ASP A 462 -49.50 -12.63 40.20
C ASP A 462 -48.04 -12.96 40.73
N GLU A 463 -47.71 -12.79 42.03
CA GLU A 463 -46.37 -13.01 42.66
C GLU A 463 -46.11 -14.38 43.38
N GLY A 464 -44.87 -14.61 43.86
CA GLY A 464 -44.48 -15.67 44.82
C GLY A 464 -43.04 -15.55 45.36
N GLU A 465 -42.80 -15.79 46.67
CA GLU A 465 -41.56 -15.38 47.41
C GLU A 465 -40.88 -16.54 48.22
N VAL A 466 -39.78 -16.23 48.94
CA VAL A 466 -38.97 -17.01 49.94
C VAL A 466 -38.20 -18.26 49.40
N SER A 467 -37.03 -18.69 49.92
CA SER A 467 -36.24 -18.35 51.12
C SER A 467 -34.74 -18.70 50.99
N THR A 468 -33.86 -18.14 51.84
CA THR A 468 -32.42 -18.49 51.98
C THR A 468 -32.08 -19.04 53.37
N PRO A 469 -31.13 -20.01 53.49
CA PRO A 469 -30.67 -20.54 54.78
C PRO A 469 -29.39 -19.85 55.31
N VAL A 470 -29.17 -19.93 56.64
CA VAL A 470 -27.99 -19.40 57.35
C VAL A 470 -27.28 -20.54 58.09
N VAL A 471 -25.94 -20.46 58.20
CA VAL A 471 -25.11 -21.36 59.02
C VAL A 471 -24.06 -20.53 59.78
N GLU A 472 -23.87 -20.81 61.07
CA GLU A 472 -22.84 -20.19 61.94
C GLU A 472 -21.77 -21.21 62.36
N LEU A 473 -20.49 -20.84 62.23
CA LEU A 473 -19.32 -21.36 62.96
C LEU A 473 -18.31 -20.20 63.10
N GLY A 474 -17.45 -20.17 64.13
CA GLY A 474 -16.67 -18.96 64.47
C GLY A 474 -15.29 -19.17 65.10
N ASP A 475 -14.71 -18.06 65.57
CA ASP A 475 -13.49 -17.88 66.38
C ASP A 475 -12.22 -18.67 65.97
N ASP A 476 -11.59 -18.28 64.86
CA ASP A 476 -10.28 -17.56 64.88
C ASP A 476 -9.72 -17.41 63.45
N GLY A 477 -9.92 -16.25 62.82
CA GLY A 477 -9.41 -15.95 61.48
C GLY A 477 -10.12 -14.78 60.80
N ILE A 478 -9.43 -14.06 59.91
CA ILE A 478 -10.02 -12.94 59.16
C ILE A 478 -10.97 -13.50 58.09
N GLY A 479 -12.28 -13.35 58.32
CA GLY A 479 -13.32 -13.83 57.41
C GLY A 479 -13.40 -13.02 56.12
N LEU A 480 -12.90 -13.60 55.03
CA LEU A 480 -13.31 -13.25 53.66
C LEU A 480 -14.52 -14.12 53.29
N ASP A 481 -15.48 -13.57 52.54
CA ASP A 481 -16.67 -14.33 52.14
C ASP A 481 -16.33 -15.43 51.11
N ALA A 482 -17.24 -16.39 50.94
CA ALA A 482 -16.99 -17.56 50.08
C ALA A 482 -16.82 -17.21 48.58
N GLY A 483 -17.41 -16.13 48.09
CA GLY A 483 -17.21 -15.63 46.72
C GLY A 483 -15.88 -14.89 46.56
N THR A 484 -15.50 -14.08 47.53
CA THR A 484 -14.15 -13.47 47.61
C THR A 484 -13.07 -14.56 47.73
N MET A 485 -13.32 -15.62 48.47
CA MET A 485 -12.39 -16.75 48.60
C MET A 485 -12.29 -17.56 47.30
N GLY A 486 -13.38 -17.71 46.54
CA GLY A 486 -13.38 -18.29 45.19
C GLY A 486 -12.58 -17.44 44.19
N SER A 487 -12.91 -16.15 44.06
CA SER A 487 -12.22 -15.23 43.14
C SER A 487 -10.73 -15.03 43.49
N ALA A 488 -10.36 -15.06 44.77
CA ALA A 488 -8.95 -15.10 45.19
C ALA A 488 -8.24 -16.39 44.75
N PHE A 489 -8.94 -17.54 44.72
CA PHE A 489 -8.40 -18.82 44.27
C PHE A 489 -8.27 -18.88 42.74
N ASP A 490 -9.27 -18.39 41.99
CA ASP A 490 -9.22 -18.29 40.54
C ASP A 490 -8.13 -17.27 40.10
N THR A 491 -7.97 -16.16 40.83
CA THR A 491 -6.86 -15.21 40.65
C THR A 491 -5.51 -15.87 40.93
N ALA A 492 -5.39 -16.64 42.01
CA ALA A 492 -4.18 -17.39 42.33
C ALA A 492 -3.85 -18.44 41.24
N ALA A 493 -4.85 -19.16 40.72
CA ALA A 493 -4.68 -20.10 39.63
C ALA A 493 -4.24 -19.41 38.33
N GLY A 494 -4.82 -18.25 38.00
CA GLY A 494 -4.42 -17.43 36.86
C GLY A 494 -2.96 -16.93 36.96
N ILE A 495 -2.53 -16.51 38.16
CA ILE A 495 -1.16 -16.05 38.45
C ILE A 495 -0.17 -17.21 38.45
N LEU A 496 -0.48 -18.35 39.08
CA LEU A 496 0.39 -19.53 39.07
C LEU A 496 0.50 -20.12 37.64
N GLY A 497 -0.59 -20.06 36.87
CA GLY A 497 -0.59 -20.34 35.44
C GLY A 497 0.33 -19.38 34.66
N PHE A 498 0.29 -18.08 34.94
CA PHE A 498 1.21 -17.10 34.31
C PHE A 498 2.67 -17.41 34.63
N ILE A 499 2.99 -17.70 35.88
CA ILE A 499 4.33 -18.03 36.35
C ILE A 499 4.83 -19.36 35.74
N ALA A 500 3.95 -20.34 35.53
CA ALA A 500 4.27 -21.56 34.79
C ALA A 500 4.50 -21.31 33.29
N ARG A 501 3.70 -20.46 32.65
CA ARG A 501 3.81 -20.08 31.22
C ARG A 501 5.19 -19.50 30.88
N THR A 502 5.79 -18.69 31.76
CA THR A 502 7.10 -18.05 31.49
C THR A 502 8.31 -18.99 31.66
N HIS A 503 8.17 -20.11 32.38
CA HIS A 503 9.32 -20.89 32.87
C HIS A 503 9.25 -22.41 32.64
N GLY A 504 8.24 -22.90 31.91
CA GLY A 504 8.15 -24.32 31.56
C GLY A 504 7.90 -25.23 32.77
N GLY A 505 7.04 -24.78 33.69
CA GLY A 505 6.61 -25.53 34.87
C GLY A 505 6.84 -24.81 36.20
N LEU A 506 5.93 -25.03 37.15
CA LEU A 506 5.87 -24.28 38.41
C LEU A 506 7.13 -24.45 39.29
N ARG A 507 7.70 -25.66 39.33
CA ARG A 507 8.91 -25.98 40.12
C ARG A 507 10.15 -25.23 39.60
N LYS A 508 10.35 -25.21 38.27
CA LYS A 508 11.40 -24.41 37.62
C LYS A 508 11.24 -22.91 37.89
N ALA A 509 10.02 -22.40 37.91
CA ALA A 509 9.76 -20.98 38.14
C ALA A 509 10.21 -20.52 39.55
N VAL A 510 10.01 -21.36 40.57
CA VAL A 510 10.52 -21.13 41.94
C VAL A 510 12.05 -21.18 41.97
N GLU A 511 12.66 -22.16 41.30
CA GLU A 511 14.11 -22.38 41.26
C GLU A 511 14.88 -21.29 40.48
N HIS A 512 14.33 -20.74 39.40
CA HIS A 512 15.05 -19.82 38.50
C HIS A 512 15.02 -18.34 38.90
N ARG A 513 14.05 -17.87 39.70
CA ARG A 513 13.90 -16.44 40.02
C ARG A 513 14.09 -16.04 41.47
N GLY A 514 14.41 -16.99 42.36
CA GLY A 514 14.82 -16.68 43.73
C GLY A 514 13.77 -15.83 44.46
N ILE A 515 12.53 -16.33 44.55
CA ILE A 515 11.47 -15.73 45.36
C ILE A 515 11.93 -15.76 46.82
N SER A 516 12.60 -14.70 47.25
CA SER A 516 13.08 -14.55 48.62
C SER A 516 11.86 -14.36 49.52
N ALA A 517 11.41 -15.44 50.13
CA ALA A 517 10.53 -15.35 51.29
C ALA A 517 11.16 -14.39 52.31
N VAL A 518 10.44 -13.34 52.68
CA VAL A 518 10.76 -12.59 53.88
C VAL A 518 10.53 -13.57 55.05
N ASP A 519 11.59 -13.84 55.81
CA ASP A 519 11.64 -14.82 56.89
C ASP A 519 11.46 -16.32 56.50
N GLY A 520 11.66 -16.67 55.23
CA GLY A 520 12.06 -18.03 54.82
C GLY A 520 10.98 -19.10 54.64
N GLU A 521 9.73 -18.85 55.03
CA GLU A 521 8.59 -19.76 54.82
C GLU A 521 7.72 -19.34 53.63
N LEU A 522 7.08 -20.29 52.93
CA LEU A 522 6.09 -19.95 51.91
C LEU A 522 4.77 -19.52 52.58
N PRO A 523 3.94 -18.66 51.95
CA PRO A 523 2.63 -18.33 52.49
C PRO A 523 1.82 -19.63 52.73
N PRO A 524 1.25 -19.86 53.94
CA PRO A 524 0.72 -21.17 54.31
C PRO A 524 -0.34 -21.77 53.36
N TYR A 525 -1.07 -20.94 52.58
CA TYR A 525 -1.99 -21.43 51.55
C TYR A 525 -1.27 -22.02 50.32
N VAL A 526 -0.11 -21.47 49.94
CA VAL A 526 0.76 -21.99 48.86
C VAL A 526 1.42 -23.29 49.33
N GLU A 527 1.86 -23.34 50.59
CA GLU A 527 2.46 -24.54 51.16
C GLU A 527 1.43 -25.66 51.38
N ALA A 528 0.18 -25.32 51.76
CA ALA A 528 -0.95 -26.25 51.76
C ALA A 528 -1.30 -26.77 50.36
N LEU A 529 -1.25 -25.92 49.33
CA LEU A 529 -1.43 -26.32 47.93
C LEU A 529 -0.34 -27.29 47.48
N LEU A 530 0.93 -26.98 47.72
CA LEU A 530 2.07 -27.82 47.30
C LEU A 530 2.15 -29.15 48.07
N SER A 531 1.85 -29.13 49.38
CA SER A 531 1.85 -30.35 50.21
C SER A 531 0.66 -31.28 49.92
N GLN A 532 -0.47 -30.75 49.42
CA GLN A 532 -1.57 -31.57 48.90
C GLN A 532 -1.33 -32.04 47.45
N ALA A 533 -0.57 -31.28 46.64
CA ALA A 533 -0.32 -31.63 45.24
C ALA A 533 0.59 -32.86 45.08
N GLY A 534 1.62 -33.03 45.91
CA GLY A 534 2.62 -34.09 45.72
C GLY A 534 3.54 -33.86 44.50
N GLU A 535 4.48 -34.77 44.25
CA GLU A 535 5.56 -34.52 43.27
C GLU A 535 5.21 -34.79 41.79
N GLU A 536 3.98 -35.25 41.49
CA GLU A 536 3.55 -35.58 40.11
C GLU A 536 2.38 -34.71 39.63
N SER A 537 2.55 -34.06 38.48
CA SER A 537 1.62 -33.08 37.89
C SER A 537 0.19 -33.57 37.67
N GLY A 538 -0.04 -34.90 37.61
CA GLY A 538 -1.37 -35.49 37.49
C GLY A 538 -2.22 -35.33 38.75
N SER A 539 -1.60 -35.23 39.93
CA SER A 539 -2.31 -35.11 41.21
C SER A 539 -3.04 -33.76 41.35
N PHE A 540 -2.42 -32.66 40.92
CA PHE A 540 -3.07 -31.34 40.88
C PHE A 540 -4.29 -31.32 39.94
N ARG A 541 -4.17 -31.95 38.76
CA ARG A 541 -5.30 -32.13 37.81
C ARG A 541 -6.44 -32.94 38.44
N MET A 542 -6.13 -33.99 39.21
CA MET A 542 -7.12 -34.84 39.87
C MET A 542 -7.78 -34.15 41.08
N ALA A 543 -7.06 -33.31 41.82
CA ALA A 543 -7.60 -32.57 42.96
C ALA A 543 -8.62 -31.49 42.55
N LEU A 544 -8.45 -30.90 41.36
CA LEU A 544 -9.42 -29.97 40.75
C LEU A 544 -10.67 -30.69 40.26
N SER A 545 -10.53 -31.74 39.44
CA SER A 545 -11.69 -32.47 38.89
C SER A 545 -12.56 -33.12 39.97
N GLN A 546 -11.96 -33.68 41.03
CA GLN A 546 -12.72 -34.26 42.16
C GLN A 546 -13.58 -33.24 42.95
N ARG A 547 -13.45 -31.93 42.71
CA ARG A 547 -14.30 -30.89 43.33
C ARG A 547 -15.37 -30.29 42.41
N ARG A 548 -15.27 -30.48 41.09
CA ARG A 548 -16.25 -29.94 40.10
C ARG A 548 -16.87 -31.02 39.18
N GLY A 549 -16.45 -32.28 39.29
CA GLY A 549 -16.83 -33.37 38.39
C GLY A 549 -15.82 -33.59 37.27
N THR A 550 -15.95 -34.69 36.53
CA THR A 550 -15.14 -34.95 35.33
C THR A 550 -15.78 -34.37 34.07
N ILE A 551 -14.96 -34.11 33.05
CA ILE A 551 -15.39 -33.65 31.71
C ILE A 551 -16.52 -34.55 31.16
N THR A 552 -16.33 -35.87 31.28
CA THR A 552 -17.30 -36.89 30.88
C THR A 552 -18.62 -36.77 31.62
N GLU A 553 -18.61 -36.66 32.95
CA GLU A 553 -19.84 -36.52 33.75
C GLU A 553 -20.60 -35.23 33.41
N VAL A 554 -19.88 -34.12 33.18
CA VAL A 554 -20.44 -32.82 32.81
C VAL A 554 -21.12 -32.89 31.43
N LEU A 555 -20.43 -33.40 30.41
CA LEU A 555 -20.96 -33.51 29.04
C LEU A 555 -22.04 -34.61 28.90
N SER A 556 -21.96 -35.70 29.66
CA SER A 556 -23.06 -36.69 29.73
C SER A 556 -24.28 -36.13 30.45
N SER A 557 -24.12 -35.39 31.56
CA SER A 557 -25.24 -34.74 32.24
C SER A 557 -25.91 -33.66 31.37
N PHE A 558 -25.16 -33.03 30.46
CA PHE A 558 -25.76 -32.15 29.45
C PHE A 558 -26.59 -32.95 28.43
N TRP A 559 -26.02 -34.03 27.88
CA TRP A 559 -26.68 -34.90 26.90
C TRP A 559 -28.00 -35.49 27.44
N ASP A 560 -27.99 -35.97 28.69
CA ASP A 560 -29.17 -36.52 29.37
C ASP A 560 -30.23 -35.45 29.69
N SER A 561 -29.88 -34.15 29.62
CA SER A 561 -30.83 -33.03 29.75
C SER A 561 -31.47 -32.60 28.41
N CYS A 562 -31.08 -33.21 27.29
CA CYS A 562 -31.56 -32.89 25.95
C CYS A 562 -32.69 -33.85 25.53
N ASP A 563 -33.70 -33.36 24.82
CA ASP A 563 -34.73 -34.24 24.23
C ASP A 563 -34.23 -34.99 22.98
N GLU A 564 -34.98 -36.00 22.50
CA GLU A 564 -34.59 -36.81 21.32
C GLU A 564 -34.31 -35.98 20.04
N ARG A 565 -34.86 -34.76 19.95
CA ARG A 565 -34.63 -33.85 18.82
C ARG A 565 -33.39 -33.01 19.03
N GLU A 566 -33.21 -32.47 20.24
CA GLU A 566 -31.98 -31.77 20.65
C GLU A 566 -30.76 -32.70 20.51
N GLN A 567 -30.83 -33.93 21.06
CA GLN A 567 -29.77 -34.96 20.95
C GLN A 567 -29.40 -35.27 19.49
N ARG A 568 -30.38 -35.40 18.61
CA ARG A 568 -30.12 -35.69 17.20
C ARG A 568 -29.59 -34.48 16.42
N ILE A 569 -29.96 -33.26 16.82
CA ILE A 569 -29.34 -32.04 16.27
C ILE A 569 -27.87 -31.96 16.68
N LEU A 570 -27.50 -32.30 17.92
CA LEU A 570 -26.09 -32.41 18.32
C LEU A 570 -25.35 -33.40 17.41
N ARG A 571 -25.86 -34.63 17.31
CA ARG A 571 -25.17 -35.75 16.65
C ARG A 571 -25.14 -35.69 15.13
N ASP A 572 -26.30 -35.60 14.48
CA ASP A 572 -26.43 -35.73 13.03
C ASP A 572 -26.03 -34.42 12.31
N ARG A 573 -25.92 -33.29 13.04
CA ARG A 573 -25.64 -31.97 12.46
C ARG A 573 -24.48 -31.21 13.08
N ILE A 574 -24.43 -30.98 14.40
CA ILE A 574 -23.42 -30.05 14.95
C ILE A 574 -22.03 -30.70 15.06
N ILE A 575 -21.92 -31.91 15.62
CA ILE A 575 -20.63 -32.61 15.78
C ILE A 575 -20.27 -33.51 14.58
N ALA A 576 -21.11 -33.58 13.55
CA ALA A 576 -20.92 -34.48 12.42
C ALA A 576 -19.85 -33.96 11.44
N GLN A 577 -18.88 -34.80 11.06
CA GLN A 577 -17.91 -34.51 9.99
C GLN A 577 -18.58 -34.34 8.61
N SER A 578 -19.87 -34.64 8.50
CA SER A 578 -20.71 -34.28 7.35
C SER A 578 -22.09 -33.86 7.87
N PRO A 579 -22.27 -32.57 8.23
CA PRO A 579 -23.48 -32.06 8.83
C PRO A 579 -24.73 -32.28 7.98
N ALA A 580 -25.73 -33.00 8.50
CA ALA A 580 -27.05 -33.04 7.90
C ALA A 580 -27.66 -31.63 7.84
N THR A 581 -28.32 -31.29 6.73
CA THR A 581 -28.91 -29.96 6.53
C THR A 581 -30.08 -29.71 7.48
N LEU A 582 -30.42 -28.42 7.69
CA LEU A 582 -31.61 -28.04 8.47
C LEU A 582 -32.91 -28.62 7.87
N ASP A 583 -32.94 -28.88 6.56
CA ASP A 583 -34.12 -29.44 5.89
C ASP A 583 -34.20 -30.96 6.04
N GLU A 584 -33.09 -31.70 5.92
CA GLU A 584 -33.06 -33.14 6.19
C GLU A 584 -33.46 -33.47 7.65
N ILE A 585 -32.94 -32.70 8.61
CA ILE A 585 -33.35 -32.80 10.02
C ILE A 585 -34.83 -32.41 10.18
N GLY A 586 -35.31 -31.38 9.46
CA GLY A 586 -36.69 -30.94 9.49
C GLY A 586 -37.67 -32.00 8.98
N GLN A 587 -37.38 -32.58 7.80
CA GLN A 587 -38.10 -33.69 7.21
C GLN A 587 -38.13 -34.92 8.12
N ALA A 588 -36.99 -35.28 8.73
CA ALA A 588 -36.87 -36.41 9.65
C ALA A 588 -37.73 -36.26 10.93
N PHE A 589 -38.03 -35.02 11.35
CA PHE A 589 -38.82 -34.73 12.55
C PHE A 589 -40.24 -34.19 12.30
N GLY A 590 -40.62 -33.97 11.04
CA GLY A 590 -41.90 -33.36 10.68
C GLY A 590 -42.04 -31.89 11.11
N VAL A 591 -40.93 -31.14 11.07
CA VAL A 591 -40.86 -29.71 11.44
C VAL A 591 -40.16 -28.90 10.36
N THR A 592 -40.37 -27.58 10.35
CA THR A 592 -39.72 -26.69 9.35
C THR A 592 -38.22 -26.52 9.62
N ARG A 593 -37.44 -26.23 8.56
CA ARG A 593 -36.00 -25.89 8.66
C ARG A 593 -35.72 -24.80 9.70
N GLU A 594 -36.60 -23.81 9.79
CA GLU A 594 -36.49 -22.70 10.74
C GLU A 594 -36.75 -23.16 12.19
N ARG A 595 -37.64 -24.14 12.40
CA ARG A 595 -37.82 -24.73 13.74
C ARG A 595 -36.57 -25.52 14.17
N VAL A 596 -35.87 -26.16 13.24
CA VAL A 596 -34.56 -26.79 13.52
C VAL A 596 -33.52 -25.72 13.89
N ARG A 597 -33.43 -24.61 13.14
CA ARG A 597 -32.53 -23.48 13.43
C ARG A 597 -32.75 -22.91 14.83
N GLN A 598 -34.00 -22.73 15.24
CA GLN A 598 -34.37 -22.27 16.59
C GLN A 598 -33.95 -23.24 17.69
N LEU A 599 -34.13 -24.54 17.48
CA LEU A 599 -33.68 -25.56 18.42
C LEU A 599 -32.15 -25.59 18.51
N GLN A 600 -31.44 -25.53 17.38
CA GLN A 600 -29.98 -25.44 17.32
C GLN A 600 -29.44 -24.24 18.11
N LYS A 601 -29.98 -23.03 17.88
CA LYS A 601 -29.55 -21.81 18.60
C LYS A 601 -29.81 -21.90 20.11
N LYS A 602 -30.97 -22.42 20.52
CA LYS A 602 -31.27 -22.64 21.95
C LYS A 602 -30.33 -23.66 22.59
N LEU A 603 -29.91 -24.67 21.83
CA LEU A 603 -29.09 -25.76 22.34
C LEU A 603 -27.62 -25.35 22.54
N ILE A 604 -27.05 -24.61 21.58
CA ILE A 604 -25.73 -23.99 21.72
C ILE A 604 -25.72 -23.05 22.94
N ALA A 605 -26.73 -22.18 23.08
CA ALA A 605 -26.84 -21.26 24.22
C ALA A 605 -27.01 -21.95 25.60
N ARG A 606 -27.42 -23.22 25.64
CA ARG A 606 -27.41 -24.04 26.87
C ARG A 606 -26.04 -24.68 27.15
N LEU A 607 -25.26 -24.96 26.11
CA LEU A 607 -24.00 -25.70 26.18
C LEU A 607 -22.81 -24.78 26.45
N GLN A 608 -22.81 -23.54 25.93
CA GLN A 608 -21.73 -22.57 26.11
C GLN A 608 -21.25 -22.45 27.57
N PRO A 609 -22.13 -22.24 28.59
CA PRO A 609 -21.68 -22.07 29.97
C PRO A 609 -21.09 -23.35 30.60
N VAL A 610 -21.41 -24.51 30.03
CA VAL A 610 -20.95 -25.84 30.46
C VAL A 610 -19.55 -26.16 29.92
N ILE A 611 -19.16 -25.53 28.81
CA ILE A 611 -17.83 -25.65 28.20
C ILE A 611 -16.92 -24.51 28.69
N SER A 612 -17.38 -23.26 28.65
CA SER A 612 -16.62 -22.08 29.07
C SER A 612 -16.41 -21.96 30.58
N SER A 613 -16.79 -22.96 31.39
CA SER A 613 -16.53 -22.96 32.83
C SER A 613 -16.30 -24.36 33.40
N GLY A 614 -15.59 -24.44 34.53
CA GLY A 614 -15.38 -25.69 35.25
C GLY A 614 -14.50 -26.71 34.50
N PRO A 615 -14.74 -28.02 34.66
CA PRO A 615 -13.81 -29.07 34.24
C PRO A 615 -13.45 -29.08 32.75
N VAL A 616 -14.31 -28.53 31.89
CA VAL A 616 -14.06 -28.45 30.44
C VAL A 616 -13.08 -27.32 30.12
N ALA A 617 -13.37 -26.08 30.56
CA ALA A 617 -12.46 -24.95 30.42
C ALA A 617 -11.10 -25.19 31.11
N ASP A 618 -11.10 -25.79 32.31
CA ASP A 618 -9.88 -26.18 33.05
C ASP A 618 -9.01 -27.15 32.22
N PHE A 619 -9.63 -28.00 31.39
CA PHE A 619 -8.96 -28.92 30.48
C PHE A 619 -8.48 -28.23 29.19
N SER A 620 -9.35 -27.50 28.47
CA SER A 620 -9.01 -26.80 27.23
C SER A 620 -7.86 -25.79 27.43
N ALA A 621 -7.82 -25.09 28.57
CA ALA A 621 -6.70 -24.23 28.94
C ALA A 621 -5.38 -25.01 29.15
N GLY A 622 -5.47 -26.25 29.66
CA GLY A 622 -4.36 -27.18 29.75
C GLY A 622 -3.86 -27.65 28.38
N VAL A 623 -4.76 -27.97 27.45
CA VAL A 623 -4.41 -28.35 26.07
C VAL A 623 -3.72 -27.19 25.34
N ARG A 624 -4.29 -25.98 25.42
CA ARG A 624 -3.74 -24.74 24.84
C ARG A 624 -2.29 -24.47 25.25
N ALA A 625 -1.94 -24.77 26.50
CA ALA A 625 -0.60 -24.58 27.02
C ALA A 625 0.46 -25.55 26.45
N HIS A 626 0.04 -26.65 25.82
CA HIS A 626 0.92 -27.65 25.20
C HIS A 626 0.93 -27.59 23.66
N ALA A 627 0.05 -26.79 23.05
CA ALA A 627 -0.06 -26.57 21.62
C ALA A 627 0.34 -25.13 21.22
N TYR A 628 1.35 -24.56 21.89
CA TYR A 628 1.82 -23.20 21.64
C TYR A 628 3.10 -23.14 20.78
N PRO A 629 3.14 -22.37 19.66
CA PRO A 629 2.06 -21.52 19.15
C PRO A 629 0.97 -22.31 18.39
N VAL A 630 1.30 -23.52 17.93
CA VAL A 630 0.40 -24.50 17.31
C VAL A 630 0.89 -25.93 17.60
N GLY A 631 0.01 -26.93 17.53
CA GLY A 631 0.38 -28.36 17.54
C GLY A 631 -0.46 -29.17 16.55
N THR A 632 -0.10 -30.41 16.24
CA THR A 632 -0.97 -31.31 15.45
C THR A 632 -1.91 -32.12 16.36
N LEU A 633 -3.06 -32.57 15.84
CA LEU A 633 -3.99 -33.38 16.64
C LEU A 633 -3.33 -34.67 17.19
N GLU A 634 -2.40 -35.26 16.45
CA GLU A 634 -1.63 -36.44 16.89
C GLU A 634 -0.70 -36.15 18.08
N GLN A 635 0.07 -35.05 18.01
CA GLN A 635 0.91 -34.60 19.13
C GLN A 635 0.06 -34.30 20.37
N VAL A 636 -1.03 -33.57 20.18
CA VAL A 636 -1.88 -33.08 21.28
C VAL A 636 -2.67 -34.23 21.93
N THR A 637 -3.19 -35.18 21.16
CA THR A 637 -3.87 -36.39 21.70
C THR A 637 -2.90 -37.38 22.36
N SER A 638 -1.61 -37.39 21.98
CA SER A 638 -0.57 -38.15 22.68
C SER A 638 -0.33 -37.63 24.12
N ILE A 639 -0.42 -36.32 24.32
CA ILE A 639 -0.27 -35.66 25.63
C ILE A 639 -1.60 -35.67 26.43
N PHE A 640 -2.74 -35.61 25.73
CA PHE A 640 -4.10 -35.60 26.29
C PHE A 640 -4.98 -36.72 25.69
N PRO A 641 -4.78 -38.00 26.06
CA PRO A 641 -5.56 -39.13 25.51
C PRO A 641 -7.08 -39.00 25.73
N GLU A 642 -7.51 -38.20 26.70
CA GLU A 642 -8.91 -37.88 26.94
C GLU A 642 -9.57 -37.26 25.70
N LEU A 643 -8.85 -36.46 24.90
CA LEU A 643 -9.34 -35.88 23.64
C LEU A 643 -9.80 -36.94 22.63
N ALA A 644 -9.08 -38.08 22.55
CA ALA A 644 -9.41 -39.18 21.65
C ALA A 644 -10.55 -40.09 22.18
N THR A 645 -11.05 -39.85 23.40
CA THR A 645 -12.04 -40.72 24.04
C THR A 645 -13.44 -40.43 23.50
N THR A 646 -14.08 -41.44 22.89
CA THR A 646 -15.48 -41.36 22.44
C THR A 646 -16.44 -41.30 23.62
N LEU A 647 -17.27 -40.25 23.70
CA LEU A 647 -18.28 -40.12 24.76
C LEU A 647 -19.56 -40.88 24.39
N SER A 648 -20.09 -41.64 25.36
CA SER A 648 -21.38 -42.33 25.21
C SER A 648 -22.52 -41.29 25.12
N GLY A 649 -23.58 -41.63 24.38
CA GLY A 649 -24.62 -40.68 23.98
C GLY A 649 -24.21 -39.82 22.79
N TRP A 650 -23.08 -39.11 22.89
CA TRP A 650 -22.57 -38.25 21.82
C TRP A 650 -22.10 -39.05 20.59
N GLU A 651 -21.50 -40.22 20.78
CA GLU A 651 -20.93 -41.09 19.72
C GLU A 651 -19.74 -40.45 18.94
N ALA A 652 -19.20 -39.33 19.43
CA ALA A 652 -18.02 -38.62 18.92
C ALA A 652 -16.86 -38.59 19.95
N PRO A 653 -15.59 -38.48 19.52
CA PRO A 653 -14.45 -38.24 20.42
C PRO A 653 -14.51 -36.83 21.02
N LEU A 654 -13.97 -36.64 22.23
CA LEU A 654 -13.99 -35.36 22.95
C LEU A 654 -13.42 -34.20 22.11
N TRP A 655 -12.34 -34.38 21.34
CA TRP A 655 -11.80 -33.31 20.48
C TRP A 655 -12.82 -32.80 19.48
N GLN A 656 -13.69 -33.67 18.94
CA GLN A 656 -14.71 -33.33 17.94
C GLN A 656 -15.96 -32.70 18.58
N ILE A 657 -16.08 -32.79 19.90
CA ILE A 657 -17.09 -32.07 20.69
C ILE A 657 -16.55 -30.69 21.09
N LEU A 658 -15.26 -30.58 21.42
CA LEU A 658 -14.61 -29.27 21.66
C LEU A 658 -14.54 -28.45 20.37
N ASP A 659 -14.01 -28.99 19.28
CA ASP A 659 -13.93 -28.34 17.96
C ASP A 659 -15.29 -27.84 17.42
N ALA A 660 -16.40 -28.40 17.91
CA ALA A 660 -17.76 -28.02 17.54
C ALA A 660 -18.43 -26.96 18.46
N PHE A 661 -17.90 -26.71 19.66
CA PHE A 661 -18.58 -25.89 20.69
C PHE A 661 -17.67 -25.08 21.66
N ASP A 662 -16.37 -25.33 21.69
CA ASP A 662 -15.38 -24.53 22.40
C ASP A 662 -14.78 -23.55 21.38
N ASP A 663 -15.29 -22.32 21.31
CA ASP A 663 -14.82 -21.32 20.34
C ASP A 663 -13.33 -21.00 20.48
N ASP A 664 -12.71 -21.41 21.58
CA ASP A 664 -11.32 -21.21 21.93
C ASP A 664 -10.43 -22.43 21.61
N PHE A 665 -10.97 -23.49 20.96
CA PHE A 665 -10.29 -24.70 20.45
C PHE A 665 -10.82 -25.07 19.05
N ARG A 666 -9.97 -25.08 18.01
CA ARG A 666 -10.34 -25.49 16.63
C ARG A 666 -9.31 -26.40 15.99
N ILE A 667 -9.70 -27.15 14.95
CA ILE A 667 -8.81 -28.01 14.16
C ILE A 667 -8.86 -27.64 12.67
N ASP A 668 -8.02 -26.68 12.28
CA ASP A 668 -7.90 -26.17 10.91
C ASP A 668 -6.77 -26.90 10.15
N ASP A 669 -7.07 -27.55 9.02
CA ASP A 669 -6.10 -28.31 8.19
C ASP A 669 -5.20 -29.31 8.96
N GLY A 670 -5.68 -29.80 10.12
CA GLY A 670 -4.97 -30.74 11.01
C GLY A 670 -4.13 -30.08 12.12
N TRP A 671 -4.06 -28.75 12.13
CA TRP A 671 -3.47 -27.94 13.19
C TRP A 671 -4.49 -27.69 14.31
N VAL A 672 -4.09 -27.92 15.56
CA VAL A 672 -4.90 -27.56 16.74
C VAL A 672 -4.62 -26.10 17.07
N CYS A 673 -5.64 -25.28 16.85
CA CYS A 673 -5.63 -23.83 16.93
C CYS A 673 -6.45 -23.34 18.15
N PHE A 674 -6.17 -22.12 18.61
CA PHE A 674 -6.74 -21.57 19.84
C PHE A 674 -6.81 -20.02 19.81
N PRO A 675 -7.95 -19.36 19.52
CA PRO A 675 -9.16 -19.96 18.96
C PRO A 675 -8.90 -20.54 17.56
N ASP A 676 -8.18 -19.81 16.71
CA ASP A 676 -8.19 -20.00 15.26
C ASP A 676 -6.78 -20.00 14.62
N LEU A 677 -6.72 -20.42 13.35
CA LEU A 677 -5.49 -20.43 12.53
C LEU A 677 -4.79 -19.05 12.47
N PRO A 678 -5.48 -17.91 12.27
CA PRO A 678 -4.84 -16.58 12.29
C PRO A 678 -4.18 -16.24 13.64
N THR A 679 -4.80 -16.57 14.77
CA THR A 679 -4.23 -16.31 16.10
C THR A 679 -3.01 -17.18 16.37
N ALA A 680 -3.01 -18.44 15.90
CA ALA A 680 -1.82 -19.29 15.93
C ALA A 680 -0.68 -18.71 15.07
N ALA A 681 -1.00 -18.19 13.88
CA ALA A 681 -0.03 -17.52 13.01
C ALA A 681 0.54 -16.24 13.66
N GLN A 682 -0.31 -15.40 14.28
CA GLN A 682 0.13 -14.19 14.98
C GLN A 682 1.02 -14.49 16.20
N ARG A 683 0.74 -15.58 16.94
CA ARG A 683 1.66 -16.08 17.99
C ARG A 683 3.00 -16.54 17.43
N THR A 684 2.99 -17.10 16.23
CA THR A 684 4.20 -17.52 15.52
C THR A 684 5.02 -16.30 15.06
N GLY A 685 4.36 -15.25 14.57
CA GLY A 685 5.01 -13.97 14.28
C GLY A 685 5.65 -13.32 15.51
N ASN A 686 4.93 -13.30 16.64
CA ASN A 686 5.47 -12.84 17.93
C ASN A 686 6.67 -13.67 18.42
N LEU A 687 6.66 -14.99 18.19
CA LEU A 687 7.80 -15.86 18.49
C LEU A 687 9.01 -15.54 17.61
N LEU A 688 8.80 -15.37 16.29
CA LEU A 688 9.86 -15.02 15.35
C LEU A 688 10.47 -13.64 15.65
N ALA A 689 9.66 -12.65 16.02
CA ALA A 689 10.12 -11.30 16.38
C ALA A 689 11.12 -11.30 17.56
N ALA A 690 11.07 -12.32 18.44
CA ALA A 690 12.02 -12.50 19.55
C ALA A 690 13.26 -13.36 19.20
N LEU A 691 13.34 -13.87 17.97
CA LEU A 691 14.38 -14.82 17.53
C LEU A 691 15.15 -14.38 16.28
N VAL A 692 14.58 -13.53 15.43
CA VAL A 692 15.26 -12.99 14.24
C VAL A 692 16.39 -12.03 14.60
N ASN A 693 17.37 -11.90 13.71
CA ASN A 693 18.35 -10.82 13.72
C ASN A 693 17.85 -9.59 12.94
N ASP A 694 18.70 -8.55 12.85
CA ASP A 694 18.43 -7.29 12.15
C ASP A 694 17.96 -7.50 10.70
N GLU A 695 18.53 -8.49 10.00
CA GLU A 695 18.20 -8.89 8.62
C GLU A 695 16.96 -9.81 8.51
N GLY A 696 16.22 -9.99 9.60
CA GLY A 696 14.97 -10.76 9.61
C GLY A 696 15.15 -12.27 9.50
N VAL A 697 16.32 -12.79 9.88
CA VAL A 697 16.66 -14.22 9.77
C VAL A 697 16.66 -14.88 11.15
N ALA A 698 16.00 -16.04 11.27
CA ALA A 698 16.11 -16.94 12.42
C ALA A 698 16.46 -18.37 11.98
N GLU A 699 17.23 -19.09 12.80
CA GLU A 699 17.51 -20.52 12.63
C GLU A 699 16.28 -21.34 13.01
N LEU A 700 15.83 -22.27 12.16
CA LEU A 700 14.67 -23.13 12.43
C LEU A 700 14.81 -23.91 13.74
N ALA A 701 16.01 -24.39 14.08
CA ALA A 701 16.27 -25.10 15.33
C ALA A 701 15.93 -24.25 16.57
N ARG A 702 16.24 -22.95 16.54
CA ARG A 702 15.95 -22.03 17.66
C ARG A 702 14.47 -21.65 17.74
N VAL A 703 13.74 -21.71 16.63
CA VAL A 703 12.27 -21.56 16.60
C VAL A 703 11.62 -22.84 17.14
N LEU A 704 12.11 -24.02 16.75
CA LEU A 704 11.65 -25.33 17.21
C LEU A 704 11.78 -25.47 18.73
N GLU A 705 12.93 -25.10 19.31
CA GLU A 705 13.19 -25.03 20.77
C GLU A 705 12.19 -24.17 21.57
N LYS A 706 11.37 -23.36 20.90
CA LYS A 706 10.39 -22.43 21.50
C LYS A 706 8.95 -22.71 21.06
N SER A 707 8.74 -23.80 20.32
CA SER A 707 7.44 -24.26 19.84
C SER A 707 7.07 -25.59 20.49
N SER A 708 5.80 -25.97 20.43
CA SER A 708 5.31 -27.33 20.73
C SER A 708 5.54 -28.35 19.61
N LEU A 709 6.12 -27.95 18.48
CA LEU A 709 6.41 -28.85 17.37
C LEU A 709 7.74 -29.57 17.59
N GLU A 710 7.74 -30.90 17.43
CA GLU A 710 8.94 -31.74 17.62
C GLU A 710 9.72 -31.99 16.31
N ASP A 711 9.13 -31.68 15.14
CA ASP A 711 9.70 -31.96 13.81
C ASP A 711 9.98 -30.64 13.04
N PRO A 712 11.23 -30.40 12.59
CA PRO A 712 11.57 -29.29 11.68
C PRO A 712 10.73 -29.26 10.40
N THR A 713 10.26 -30.41 9.92
CA THR A 713 9.42 -30.52 8.71
C THR A 713 8.04 -29.93 8.94
N LEU A 714 7.37 -30.30 10.04
CA LEU A 714 6.10 -29.70 10.47
C LEU A 714 6.27 -28.20 10.75
N LEU A 715 7.35 -27.79 11.42
CA LEU A 715 7.63 -26.37 11.63
C LEU A 715 7.82 -25.61 10.30
N SER A 716 8.50 -26.19 9.32
CA SER A 716 8.70 -25.57 8.00
C SER A 716 7.39 -25.44 7.22
N GLN A 717 6.52 -26.45 7.30
CA GLN A 717 5.16 -26.40 6.74
C GLN A 717 4.35 -25.30 7.43
N TRP A 718 4.32 -25.28 8.77
CA TRP A 718 3.61 -24.28 9.56
C TRP A 718 4.06 -22.84 9.26
N LEU A 719 5.37 -22.60 9.19
CA LEU A 719 5.92 -21.29 8.84
C LEU A 719 5.54 -20.86 7.42
N THR A 720 5.42 -21.83 6.49
CA THR A 720 4.93 -21.58 5.13
C THR A 720 3.42 -21.27 5.12
N THR A 721 2.61 -21.95 5.94
CA THR A 721 1.19 -21.63 6.17
C THR A 721 1.02 -20.23 6.76
N CYS A 722 1.93 -19.79 7.62
CA CYS A 722 1.99 -18.42 8.14
C CYS A 722 2.53 -17.37 7.13
N GLY A 723 2.83 -17.75 5.88
CA GLY A 723 3.34 -16.86 4.83
C GLY A 723 4.84 -16.53 4.91
N TYR A 724 5.62 -17.15 5.81
CA TYR A 724 7.06 -16.92 5.90
C TYR A 724 7.85 -17.77 4.89
N LEU A 725 8.95 -17.21 4.38
CA LEU A 725 9.84 -17.94 3.48
C LEU A 725 10.87 -18.76 4.28
N VAL A 726 10.86 -20.08 4.08
CA VAL A 726 11.88 -20.99 4.62
C VAL A 726 12.97 -21.23 3.57
N SER A 727 14.24 -21.13 3.95
CA SER A 727 15.39 -21.31 3.06
C SER A 727 16.52 -22.07 3.76
N GLY A 728 16.64 -23.37 3.43
CA GLY A 728 17.50 -24.28 4.18
C GLY A 728 17.06 -24.35 5.65
N ASP A 729 18.02 -24.32 6.57
CA ASP A 729 17.77 -24.37 8.02
C ASP A 729 17.32 -23.03 8.64
N HIS A 730 16.85 -22.07 7.83
CA HIS A 730 16.49 -20.71 8.26
C HIS A 730 15.10 -20.29 7.79
N VAL A 731 14.46 -19.41 8.56
CA VAL A 731 13.24 -18.67 8.18
C VAL A 731 13.54 -17.19 8.02
N LEU A 732 12.96 -16.59 6.97
CA LEU A 732 13.17 -15.20 6.56
C LEU A 732 11.85 -14.43 6.70
N THR A 733 11.82 -13.40 7.56
CA THR A 733 10.68 -12.50 7.71
C THR A 733 10.76 -11.27 6.80
N ARG A 734 11.98 -10.78 6.52
CA ARG A 734 12.24 -9.58 5.70
C ARG A 734 12.28 -9.89 4.19
N VAL A 735 11.15 -10.34 3.63
CA VAL A 735 11.07 -10.76 2.21
C VAL A 735 10.36 -9.77 1.27
N GLY A 736 10.04 -8.55 1.71
CA GLY A 736 9.33 -7.56 0.89
C GLY A 736 10.12 -7.00 -0.31
N SER A 737 11.43 -6.74 -0.16
CA SER A 737 12.22 -6.03 -1.17
C SER A 737 13.46 -6.80 -1.65
N ILE A 738 14.04 -6.36 -2.78
CA ILE A 738 15.30 -6.91 -3.32
C ILE A 738 16.48 -6.74 -2.33
N PRO A 739 16.73 -5.55 -1.74
CA PRO A 739 17.75 -5.39 -0.71
C PRO A 739 17.52 -6.27 0.51
N ALA A 740 16.29 -6.34 1.03
CA ALA A 740 15.99 -7.11 2.23
C ALA A 740 16.31 -8.61 2.05
N ARG A 741 15.89 -9.20 0.91
CA ARG A 741 16.23 -10.60 0.57
C ARG A 741 17.73 -10.80 0.40
N ALA A 742 18.45 -9.83 -0.16
CA ALA A 742 19.90 -9.88 -0.31
C ALA A 742 20.63 -9.79 1.05
N ALA A 743 20.15 -8.92 1.95
CA ALA A 743 20.67 -8.79 3.31
C ALA A 743 20.47 -10.08 4.11
N SER A 744 19.27 -10.68 4.06
CA SER A 744 19.00 -11.99 4.68
C SER A 744 19.97 -13.07 4.15
N LEU A 745 20.21 -13.15 2.84
CA LEU A 745 21.17 -14.12 2.28
C LEU A 745 22.62 -13.85 2.67
N LEU A 746 23.06 -12.58 2.68
CA LEU A 746 24.41 -12.22 3.13
C LEU A 746 24.60 -12.56 4.61
N SER A 747 23.56 -12.37 5.43
CA SER A 747 23.55 -12.79 6.84
C SER A 747 23.67 -14.31 6.99
N ILE A 748 22.96 -15.10 6.18
CA ILE A 748 23.04 -16.58 6.20
C ILE A 748 24.40 -17.06 5.70
N ALA A 749 24.97 -16.40 4.69
CA ALA A 749 26.25 -16.79 4.09
C ALA A 749 27.47 -16.38 4.93
N GLY A 750 27.36 -15.35 5.78
CA GLY A 750 28.43 -14.85 6.64
C GLY A 750 29.66 -14.31 5.89
N ARG A 751 29.51 -14.00 4.59
CA ARG A 751 30.60 -13.56 3.69
C ARG A 751 30.07 -12.72 2.53
N PRO A 752 30.91 -11.90 1.86
CA PRO A 752 30.51 -11.22 0.64
C PRO A 752 30.13 -12.17 -0.50
N MET A 753 28.98 -11.94 -1.11
CA MET A 753 28.44 -12.71 -2.24
C MET A 753 28.46 -11.87 -3.53
N SER A 754 28.67 -12.53 -4.67
CA SER A 754 28.50 -11.86 -5.97
C SER A 754 27.02 -11.76 -6.35
N VAL A 755 26.70 -10.82 -7.23
CA VAL A 755 25.32 -10.64 -7.72
C VAL A 755 24.71 -11.93 -8.31
N PRO A 756 25.42 -12.75 -9.11
CA PRO A 756 24.89 -14.03 -9.58
C PRO A 756 24.71 -15.07 -8.48
N GLU A 757 25.58 -15.10 -7.44
CA GLU A 757 25.40 -15.99 -6.28
C GLU A 757 24.08 -15.69 -5.55
N MET A 758 23.79 -14.41 -5.27
CA MET A 758 22.54 -14.02 -4.59
C MET A 758 21.31 -14.24 -5.47
N TYR A 759 21.38 -13.84 -6.75
CA TYR A 759 20.26 -13.98 -7.69
C TYR A 759 19.82 -15.43 -7.87
N ALA A 760 20.77 -16.36 -8.00
CA ALA A 760 20.50 -17.80 -8.12
C ALA A 760 19.84 -18.41 -6.86
N SER A 761 20.03 -17.79 -5.68
CA SER A 761 19.46 -18.25 -4.41
C SER A 761 18.06 -17.69 -4.11
N ILE A 762 17.64 -16.59 -4.74
CA ILE A 762 16.33 -15.94 -4.46
C ILE A 762 15.26 -16.35 -5.50
N GLY A 763 15.65 -16.66 -6.74
CA GLY A 763 14.71 -17.18 -7.76
C GLY A 763 13.63 -16.20 -8.21
N THR A 764 13.91 -14.89 -8.23
CA THR A 764 12.92 -13.86 -8.59
C THR A 764 12.49 -13.89 -10.06
N SER A 765 11.26 -13.46 -10.35
CA SER A 765 10.78 -13.15 -11.70
C SER A 765 11.45 -11.91 -12.33
N ALA A 766 12.02 -11.02 -11.52
CA ALA A 766 12.80 -9.87 -11.98
C ALA A 766 14.12 -10.32 -12.62
N SER A 767 14.62 -9.60 -13.63
CA SER A 767 15.91 -9.92 -14.27
C SER A 767 17.10 -9.64 -13.35
N GLU A 768 18.22 -10.35 -13.56
CA GLU A 768 19.48 -10.12 -12.82
C GLU A 768 19.96 -8.66 -12.88
N ARG A 769 19.69 -7.94 -13.98
CA ARG A 769 19.96 -6.49 -14.08
C ARG A 769 19.07 -5.65 -13.17
N SER A 770 17.80 -5.99 -13.04
CA SER A 770 16.88 -5.31 -12.11
C SER A 770 17.26 -5.62 -10.66
N PHE A 771 17.61 -6.87 -10.37
CA PHE A 771 18.12 -7.29 -9.07
C PHE A 771 19.39 -6.50 -8.70
N ARG A 772 20.38 -6.46 -9.61
CA ARG A 772 21.63 -5.69 -9.46
C ARG A 772 21.39 -4.20 -9.22
N ASN A 773 20.43 -3.59 -9.91
CA ASN A 773 20.08 -2.19 -9.71
C ASN A 773 19.46 -1.97 -8.32
N GLY A 774 18.55 -2.85 -7.89
CA GLY A 774 17.86 -2.73 -6.60
C GLY A 774 18.80 -2.75 -5.38
N LEU A 775 19.96 -3.43 -5.48
CA LEU A 775 20.96 -3.47 -4.39
C LEU A 775 21.53 -2.09 -4.02
N TYR A 776 21.53 -1.12 -4.94
CA TYR A 776 22.00 0.26 -4.67
C TYR A 776 20.97 1.11 -3.90
N CYS A 777 19.75 0.61 -3.69
CA CYS A 777 18.67 1.35 -3.02
C CYS A 777 18.57 1.00 -1.53
N SER A 778 19.70 0.79 -0.85
CA SER A 778 19.72 0.41 0.57
C SER A 778 21.06 0.64 1.25
N ASP A 779 21.03 1.34 2.39
CA ASP A 779 22.20 1.58 3.25
C ASP A 779 22.60 0.35 4.09
N GLU A 780 21.84 -0.75 4.02
CA GLU A 780 22.20 -2.02 4.67
C GLU A 780 23.30 -2.79 3.92
N LEU A 781 23.61 -2.39 2.68
CA LEU A 781 24.39 -3.18 1.71
C LEU A 781 25.57 -2.41 1.11
N THR A 782 26.79 -2.68 1.59
CA THR A 782 28.01 -2.16 0.94
C THR A 782 28.34 -2.93 -0.33
N ARG A 783 28.69 -2.24 -1.40
CA ARG A 783 29.41 -2.86 -2.53
C ARG A 783 30.90 -2.91 -2.20
N VAL A 784 31.51 -4.10 -2.16
CA VAL A 784 32.90 -4.30 -1.70
C VAL A 784 33.87 -4.74 -2.80
N SER A 785 33.37 -4.99 -4.01
CA SER A 785 34.22 -5.23 -5.20
C SER A 785 33.51 -4.82 -6.49
N VAL A 786 34.17 -5.07 -7.62
CA VAL A 786 33.57 -4.97 -8.96
C VAL A 786 32.24 -5.75 -9.08
N ASP A 787 32.07 -6.85 -8.35
CA ASP A 787 30.95 -7.81 -8.47
C ASP A 787 30.26 -8.24 -7.15
N ARG A 788 30.85 -7.96 -5.98
CA ARG A 788 30.42 -8.44 -4.66
C ARG A 788 29.83 -7.37 -3.75
N TRP A 789 28.93 -7.82 -2.90
CA TRP A 789 28.23 -7.06 -1.87
C TRP A 789 28.41 -7.69 -0.49
N ALA A 790 28.27 -6.88 0.54
CA ALA A 790 28.42 -7.17 1.96
C ALA A 790 27.27 -6.54 2.76
N LEU A 791 27.12 -6.91 4.03
CA LEU A 791 26.32 -6.12 4.97
C LEU A 791 27.14 -4.93 5.47
N GLU A 792 26.54 -3.74 5.56
CA GLU A 792 27.24 -2.51 6.00
C GLU A 792 27.83 -2.66 7.42
N ARG A 793 27.12 -3.34 8.32
CA ARG A 793 27.61 -3.64 9.68
C ARG A 793 28.89 -4.51 9.72
N TRP A 794 29.39 -5.04 8.60
CA TRP A 794 30.69 -5.70 8.53
C TRP A 794 31.87 -4.72 8.39
N GLY A 795 31.62 -3.43 8.14
CA GLY A 795 32.65 -2.38 8.10
C GLY A 795 33.71 -2.58 7.01
N MET A 796 33.31 -3.13 5.88
CA MET A 796 34.19 -3.39 4.75
C MET A 796 34.35 -2.14 3.86
N ALA A 797 35.50 -1.97 3.22
CA ALA A 797 35.74 -0.81 2.36
C ALA A 797 34.81 -0.81 1.13
N GLU A 798 34.18 0.33 0.86
CA GLU A 798 33.29 0.52 -0.29
C GLU A 798 34.07 0.60 -1.62
N TYR A 799 33.56 -0.07 -2.65
CA TYR A 799 34.03 0.03 -4.03
C TYR A 799 33.19 1.07 -4.82
N THR A 800 33.58 2.34 -4.70
CA THR A 800 32.97 3.45 -5.46
C THR A 800 33.29 3.36 -6.97
N GLY A 801 34.55 3.09 -7.32
CA GLY A 801 34.98 2.89 -8.71
C GLY A 801 36.47 3.16 -8.91
N ILE A 802 37.07 2.64 -9.98
CA ILE A 802 38.53 2.73 -10.21
C ILE A 802 39.01 4.19 -10.23
N ALA A 803 38.30 5.08 -10.93
CA ALA A 803 38.66 6.50 -11.03
C ALA A 803 38.57 7.21 -9.67
N ASP A 804 37.48 6.99 -8.93
CA ASP A 804 37.19 7.68 -7.68
C ASP A 804 38.08 7.17 -6.54
N LEU A 805 38.38 5.87 -6.50
CA LEU A 805 39.35 5.29 -5.57
C LEU A 805 40.77 5.80 -5.84
N ILE A 806 41.22 5.89 -7.10
CA ILE A 806 42.49 6.57 -7.44
C ILE A 806 42.44 8.04 -6.99
N GLY A 807 41.31 8.71 -7.21
CA GLY A 807 41.07 10.10 -6.78
C GLY A 807 41.27 10.28 -5.28
N GLN A 808 40.47 9.59 -4.47
CA GLN A 808 40.55 9.60 -3.00
C GLN A 808 41.97 9.34 -2.49
N ARG A 809 42.70 8.37 -3.08
CA ARG A 809 44.06 8.02 -2.66
C ARG A 809 45.11 9.06 -3.07
N VAL A 810 45.02 9.62 -4.28
CA VAL A 810 45.90 10.71 -4.73
C VAL A 810 45.63 11.99 -3.93
N ASP A 811 44.36 12.31 -3.67
CA ASP A 811 43.95 13.51 -2.93
C ASP A 811 44.37 13.41 -1.45
N ALA A 812 44.20 12.26 -0.82
CA ALA A 812 44.69 12.01 0.55
C ALA A 812 46.22 12.13 0.65
N ALA A 813 46.97 11.48 -0.26
CA ALA A 813 48.42 11.61 -0.31
C ALA A 813 48.87 13.06 -0.54
N THR A 814 48.11 13.84 -1.31
CA THR A 814 48.38 15.27 -1.55
C THR A 814 48.08 16.11 -0.30
N ALA A 815 47.03 15.79 0.46
CA ALA A 815 46.71 16.43 1.74
C ALA A 815 47.79 16.17 2.81
N ASP A 816 48.37 14.97 2.82
CA ASP A 816 49.55 14.60 3.64
C ASP A 816 50.87 15.23 3.14
N GLY A 817 50.83 16.01 2.04
CA GLY A 817 51.96 16.78 1.54
C GLY A 817 52.86 16.07 0.54
N ALA A 818 52.46 14.90 0.01
CA ALA A 818 53.14 14.29 -1.13
C ALA A 818 52.78 15.01 -2.45
N GLU A 819 53.63 14.91 -3.47
CA GLU A 819 53.31 15.45 -4.80
C GLU A 819 52.29 14.60 -5.58
N GLY A 820 51.90 13.43 -5.06
CA GLY A 820 51.12 12.38 -5.72
C GLY A 820 51.48 11.00 -5.18
N LEU A 821 50.86 9.95 -5.73
CA LEU A 821 50.99 8.57 -5.23
C LEU A 821 51.61 7.64 -6.29
N GLN A 822 52.35 6.59 -5.89
CA GLN A 822 52.97 5.69 -6.87
C GLN A 822 51.94 4.77 -7.54
N LEU A 823 52.05 4.59 -8.85
CA LEU A 823 51.18 3.68 -9.59
C LEU A 823 51.27 2.23 -9.09
N SER A 824 52.45 1.78 -8.67
CA SER A 824 52.64 0.43 -8.09
C SER A 824 51.89 0.24 -6.76
N GLU A 825 51.73 1.30 -5.97
CA GLU A 825 51.00 1.27 -4.70
C GLU A 825 49.49 1.22 -4.97
N LEU A 826 49.00 2.09 -5.85
CA LEU A 826 47.61 2.08 -6.35
C LEU A 826 47.20 0.73 -6.96
N VAL A 827 48.06 0.14 -7.80
CA VAL A 827 47.82 -1.19 -8.38
C VAL A 827 47.75 -2.26 -7.28
N THR A 828 48.72 -2.28 -6.37
CA THR A 828 48.78 -3.28 -5.29
C THR A 828 47.56 -3.20 -4.36
N GLU A 829 47.16 -1.99 -3.97
CA GLU A 829 45.99 -1.78 -3.11
C GLU A 829 44.69 -2.14 -3.82
N LEU A 830 44.42 -1.54 -5.00
CA LEU A 830 43.10 -1.66 -5.64
C LEU A 830 42.86 -3.05 -6.24
N SER A 831 43.91 -3.75 -6.68
CA SER A 831 43.81 -5.16 -7.07
C SER A 831 43.70 -6.10 -5.86
N GLY A 832 44.37 -5.79 -4.74
CA GLY A 832 44.36 -6.61 -3.53
C GLY A 832 43.08 -6.51 -2.71
N VAL A 833 42.52 -5.29 -2.56
CA VAL A 833 41.33 -5.02 -1.74
C VAL A 833 40.04 -5.22 -2.52
N PHE A 834 39.95 -4.67 -3.74
CA PHE A 834 38.69 -4.60 -4.50
C PHE A 834 38.63 -5.56 -5.71
N GLY A 835 39.67 -6.37 -5.94
CA GLY A 835 39.74 -7.33 -7.05
C GLY A 835 39.82 -6.69 -8.44
N VAL A 836 40.23 -5.42 -8.54
CA VAL A 836 40.34 -4.70 -9.81
C VAL A 836 41.52 -5.23 -10.64
N ALA A 837 41.37 -5.40 -11.95
CA ALA A 837 42.48 -5.80 -12.82
C ALA A 837 43.58 -4.72 -12.89
N GLU A 838 44.84 -5.10 -12.68
CA GLU A 838 46.00 -4.19 -12.64
C GLU A 838 46.09 -3.25 -13.86
N ASN A 839 45.90 -3.81 -15.07
CA ASN A 839 45.90 -3.07 -16.33
C ASN A 839 44.82 -1.98 -16.38
N SER A 840 43.68 -2.17 -15.69
CA SER A 840 42.63 -1.15 -15.59
C SER A 840 43.07 -0.01 -14.67
N VAL A 841 43.65 -0.32 -13.50
CA VAL A 841 44.20 0.72 -12.60
C VAL A 841 45.25 1.57 -13.34
N ALA A 842 46.15 0.92 -14.09
CA ALA A 842 47.14 1.60 -14.92
C ALA A 842 46.51 2.47 -16.04
N ALA A 843 45.47 1.98 -16.72
CA ALA A 843 44.78 2.73 -17.77
C ALA A 843 44.05 3.97 -17.23
N TYR A 844 43.34 3.84 -16.10
CA TYR A 844 42.65 4.97 -15.47
C TYR A 844 43.65 5.99 -14.90
N ALA A 845 44.74 5.55 -14.25
CA ALA A 845 45.78 6.45 -13.73
C ALA A 845 46.61 7.17 -14.80
N ALA A 846 46.66 6.63 -16.02
CA ALA A 846 47.31 7.25 -17.18
C ALA A 846 46.36 8.15 -18.01
N THR A 847 45.06 8.08 -17.76
CA THR A 847 44.02 8.84 -18.49
C THR A 847 43.12 9.58 -17.49
N GLY A 848 41.85 9.83 -17.80
CA GLY A 848 40.93 10.54 -16.90
C GLY A 848 41.44 11.88 -16.37
N ASP A 849 40.99 12.15 -15.15
CA ASP A 849 41.36 13.29 -14.31
C ASP A 849 42.79 13.20 -13.73
N PHE A 850 43.63 12.29 -14.27
CA PHE A 850 44.96 11.97 -13.76
C PHE A 850 46.06 12.13 -14.81
N THR A 851 47.29 12.26 -14.32
CA THR A 851 48.52 12.16 -15.11
C THR A 851 49.53 11.29 -14.36
N SER A 852 50.13 10.33 -15.04
CA SER A 852 51.24 9.53 -14.50
C SER A 852 52.56 9.97 -15.13
N THR A 853 53.52 10.40 -14.31
CA THR A 853 54.85 10.86 -14.77
C THR A 853 55.93 10.29 -13.85
N GLY A 854 56.86 9.52 -14.42
CA GLY A 854 57.90 8.83 -13.65
C GLY A 854 57.38 7.71 -12.73
N GLY A 855 56.16 7.22 -12.96
CA GLY A 855 55.46 6.27 -12.09
C GLY A 855 54.52 6.92 -11.07
N VAL A 856 54.70 8.21 -10.77
CA VAL A 856 53.86 8.96 -9.82
C VAL A 856 52.61 9.49 -10.52
N VAL A 857 51.44 9.11 -9.98
CA VAL A 857 50.10 9.52 -10.39
C VAL A 857 49.70 10.79 -9.63
N ARG A 858 49.19 11.78 -10.36
CA ARG A 858 48.74 13.09 -9.85
C ARG A 858 47.40 13.47 -10.46
N ARG A 859 46.59 14.27 -9.76
CA ARG A 859 45.45 14.98 -10.37
C ARG A 859 45.94 15.86 -11.52
N ARG A 860 45.18 15.90 -12.61
CA ARG A 860 45.46 16.67 -13.83
C ARG A 860 45.16 18.15 -13.61
N SER A 861 46.15 19.02 -13.80
CA SER A 861 46.01 20.48 -13.63
C SER A 861 45.64 21.24 -14.92
N GLU A 862 45.77 20.61 -16.09
CA GLU A 862 45.52 21.23 -17.39
C GLU A 862 44.23 20.68 -18.04
N PRO A 863 43.33 21.54 -18.57
CA PRO A 863 42.14 21.08 -19.27
C PRO A 863 42.53 20.35 -20.57
N LYS A 864 42.00 19.15 -20.78
CA LYS A 864 42.31 18.35 -21.97
C LYS A 864 41.58 18.91 -23.19
N VAL A 865 42.34 19.38 -24.17
CA VAL A 865 41.82 19.88 -25.45
C VAL A 865 41.51 18.70 -26.39
N ASN A 866 40.33 18.69 -27.02
CA ASN A 866 40.02 17.76 -28.08
C ASN A 866 40.53 18.30 -29.43
N ASN A 867 41.64 17.76 -29.92
CA ASN A 867 42.28 18.19 -31.18
C ASN A 867 41.86 17.34 -32.41
N ALA A 868 40.86 16.45 -32.27
CA ALA A 868 40.31 15.72 -33.41
C ALA A 868 39.50 16.65 -34.32
N THR A 869 39.30 16.27 -35.59
CA THR A 869 38.41 17.01 -36.51
C THR A 869 37.38 16.07 -37.14
N PRO A 870 36.21 16.58 -37.58
CA PRO A 870 35.23 15.78 -38.32
C PRO A 870 35.84 15.11 -39.55
N GLU A 871 36.74 15.81 -40.27
CA GLU A 871 37.21 15.29 -41.56
C GLU A 871 38.28 14.20 -41.45
N GLU A 872 38.78 13.92 -40.25
CA GLU A 872 39.70 12.82 -39.92
C GLU A 872 39.02 11.76 -39.02
N SER A 873 37.74 11.93 -38.69
CA SER A 873 36.96 10.96 -37.92
C SER A 873 36.35 9.88 -38.83
N ASN A 874 36.47 8.61 -38.43
CA ASN A 874 35.76 7.52 -39.10
C ASN A 874 34.24 7.61 -38.85
N GLY A 875 33.43 7.19 -39.82
CA GLY A 875 31.97 7.27 -39.77
C GLY A 875 31.39 8.68 -39.85
N VAL A 876 32.20 9.71 -40.10
CA VAL A 876 31.75 11.12 -40.19
C VAL A 876 31.85 11.62 -41.63
N TYR A 877 30.72 12.01 -42.21
CA TYR A 877 30.61 12.38 -43.62
C TYR A 877 29.78 13.66 -43.80
N MET A 878 30.00 14.34 -44.91
CA MET A 878 29.26 15.54 -45.28
C MET A 878 27.89 15.16 -45.85
N HIS A 879 26.81 15.54 -45.17
CA HIS A 879 25.43 15.30 -45.58
C HIS A 879 24.63 16.61 -45.45
N ASP A 880 23.88 16.99 -46.49
CA ASP A 880 23.17 18.28 -46.59
C ASP A 880 23.99 19.51 -46.14
N GLY A 881 25.28 19.51 -46.48
CA GLY A 881 26.22 20.60 -46.22
C GLY A 881 26.78 20.67 -44.79
N ARG A 882 26.49 19.69 -43.92
CA ARG A 882 26.96 19.61 -42.53
C ARG A 882 27.61 18.26 -42.23
N TRP A 883 28.39 18.17 -41.15
CA TRP A 883 29.02 16.91 -40.75
C TRP A 883 28.05 16.04 -39.95
N CYS A 884 27.73 14.87 -40.48
CA CYS A 884 26.82 13.90 -39.87
C CYS A 884 27.53 12.57 -39.61
N ILE A 885 27.05 11.83 -38.62
CA ILE A 885 27.57 10.49 -38.28
C ILE A 885 26.72 9.46 -39.05
N LEU A 886 27.35 8.62 -39.87
CA LEU A 886 26.72 7.45 -40.47
C LEU A 886 26.86 6.26 -39.52
N ALA A 887 25.75 5.65 -39.12
CA ALA A 887 25.75 4.52 -38.20
C ALA A 887 24.81 3.40 -38.65
N THR A 888 25.19 2.15 -38.37
CA THR A 888 24.33 0.98 -38.55
C THR A 888 23.54 0.71 -37.27
N VAL A 889 22.26 0.36 -37.41
CA VAL A 889 21.36 0.02 -36.31
C VAL A 889 21.71 -1.36 -35.76
N THR A 890 21.89 -1.45 -34.44
CA THR A 890 22.26 -2.70 -33.73
C THR A 890 21.18 -3.07 -32.70
N LYS A 891 21.21 -4.31 -32.20
CA LYS A 891 20.33 -4.74 -31.08
C LYS A 891 20.43 -3.81 -29.87
N ASP A 892 21.59 -3.23 -29.60
CA ASP A 892 21.78 -2.37 -28.43
C ASP A 892 21.24 -0.96 -28.64
N HIS A 893 21.26 -0.43 -29.87
CA HIS A 893 20.50 0.77 -30.24
C HIS A 893 18.98 0.53 -30.07
N LEU A 894 18.47 -0.62 -30.54
CA LEU A 894 17.05 -0.99 -30.43
C LEU A 894 16.60 -1.33 -28.99
N ARG A 895 17.51 -1.81 -28.13
CA ARG A 895 17.27 -1.97 -26.68
C ARG A 895 17.28 -0.63 -25.95
N GLY A 896 18.08 0.33 -26.42
CA GLY A 896 18.17 1.68 -25.87
C GLY A 896 19.43 1.97 -25.07
N SER A 897 20.55 1.30 -25.37
CA SER A 897 21.88 1.74 -24.96
C SER A 897 22.24 3.10 -25.56
N GLY A 898 23.20 3.80 -24.95
CA GLY A 898 23.80 4.99 -25.56
C GLY A 898 24.61 4.65 -26.81
N THR A 899 24.70 5.59 -27.75
CA THR A 899 25.40 5.43 -29.04
C THR A 899 26.75 6.16 -29.00
N TYR A 900 27.76 5.58 -29.65
CA TYR A 900 29.10 6.19 -29.76
C TYR A 900 29.06 7.45 -30.63
N VAL A 901 29.84 8.47 -30.26
CA VAL A 901 30.04 9.70 -31.02
C VAL A 901 31.53 9.81 -31.38
N PRO A 902 31.90 9.97 -32.67
CA PRO A 902 33.30 10.19 -33.05
C PRO A 902 33.86 11.50 -32.49
N ASN A 903 35.09 11.47 -31.99
CA ASN A 903 35.67 12.62 -31.25
C ASN A 903 35.83 13.91 -32.07
N GLY A 904 35.89 13.85 -33.40
CA GLY A 904 35.84 15.06 -34.24
C GLY A 904 34.53 15.83 -34.10
N MET A 905 33.41 15.14 -33.81
CA MET A 905 32.12 15.79 -33.56
C MET A 905 32.12 16.53 -32.22
N THR A 906 32.62 15.92 -31.14
CA THR A 906 32.70 16.61 -29.84
C THR A 906 33.76 17.71 -29.81
N ALA A 907 34.80 17.62 -30.66
CA ALA A 907 35.73 18.73 -30.91
C ALA A 907 35.05 19.89 -31.65
N MET A 908 34.30 19.61 -32.72
CA MET A 908 33.53 20.61 -33.48
C MET A 908 32.53 21.35 -32.60
N LEU A 909 31.90 20.63 -31.65
CA LEU A 909 30.98 21.20 -30.66
C LEU A 909 31.67 21.91 -29.48
N GLY A 910 33.00 21.99 -29.44
CA GLY A 910 33.78 22.68 -28.39
C GLY A 910 33.61 22.09 -26.98
N MET A 911 33.24 20.81 -26.87
CA MET A 911 32.85 20.20 -25.58
C MET A 911 34.02 20.07 -24.61
N GLN A 912 33.78 20.42 -23.35
CA GLN A 912 34.72 20.17 -22.26
C GLN A 912 34.69 18.70 -21.81
N TRP A 913 35.70 18.28 -21.05
CA TRP A 913 35.74 16.92 -20.49
C TRP A 913 34.65 16.77 -19.41
N ASN A 914 33.85 15.69 -19.49
CA ASN A 914 32.80 15.28 -18.54
C ASN A 914 31.60 16.23 -18.43
N GLU A 915 31.70 17.47 -18.92
CA GLU A 915 30.59 18.40 -19.05
C GLU A 915 29.59 17.88 -20.12
N PRO A 916 28.35 17.54 -19.74
CA PRO A 916 27.37 17.05 -20.69
C PRO A 916 26.71 18.21 -21.44
N ARG A 917 26.73 18.19 -22.77
CA ARG A 917 25.94 19.12 -23.58
C ARG A 917 24.56 18.52 -23.82
N LEU A 918 23.52 19.28 -23.50
CA LEU A 918 22.14 18.95 -23.84
C LEU A 918 21.80 19.64 -25.17
N LEU A 919 21.27 18.89 -26.14
CA LEU A 919 20.73 19.44 -27.39
C LEU A 919 19.21 19.23 -27.42
N PRO A 920 18.40 20.23 -27.81
CA PRO A 920 16.97 20.04 -28.00
C PRO A 920 16.69 19.10 -29.19
N SER A 921 15.57 18.39 -29.13
CA SER A 921 15.10 17.52 -30.23
C SER A 921 13.57 17.41 -30.25
N GLU A 922 13.04 16.82 -31.31
CA GLU A 922 11.63 16.47 -31.48
C GLU A 922 11.07 15.52 -30.40
N HIS A 923 11.93 14.86 -29.61
CA HIS A 923 11.54 13.92 -28.57
C HIS A 923 12.10 14.32 -27.19
N GLY A 924 12.32 15.62 -26.97
CA GLY A 924 12.90 16.19 -25.74
C GLY A 924 14.43 16.27 -25.78
N GLU A 925 15.05 16.75 -24.71
CA GLU A 925 16.50 16.99 -24.70
C GLU A 925 17.32 15.70 -24.87
N GLN A 926 18.39 15.81 -25.65
CA GLN A 926 19.34 14.74 -25.94
C GLN A 926 20.71 15.06 -25.33
N ARG A 927 21.12 14.26 -24.35
CA ARG A 927 22.43 14.38 -23.69
C ARG A 927 23.55 13.80 -24.55
N ILE A 928 24.63 14.56 -24.70
CA ILE A 928 25.92 14.16 -25.29
C ILE A 928 27.00 14.40 -24.23
N ILE A 929 27.99 13.51 -24.13
CA ILE A 929 29.11 13.64 -23.19
C ILE A 929 30.43 13.17 -23.81
N TRP A 930 31.54 13.81 -23.42
CA TRP A 930 32.91 13.36 -23.68
C TRP A 930 33.53 12.82 -22.38
N GLY A 931 33.61 11.49 -22.25
CA GLY A 931 33.81 10.81 -20.97
C GLY A 931 35.24 10.41 -20.61
N ASN A 932 35.37 9.75 -19.46
CA ASN A 932 36.65 9.58 -18.75
C ASN A 932 37.77 8.72 -19.38
N MET A 933 37.51 8.06 -20.52
CA MET A 933 38.56 7.43 -21.35
C MET A 933 38.73 8.09 -22.73
N GLY A 934 38.17 9.29 -22.91
CA GLY A 934 38.18 9.99 -24.21
C GLY A 934 37.21 9.39 -25.24
N THR A 935 36.36 8.45 -24.83
CA THR A 935 35.17 8.02 -25.59
C THR A 935 34.08 9.07 -25.47
N SER A 936 33.50 9.49 -26.60
CA SER A 936 32.29 10.33 -26.60
C SER A 936 31.05 9.48 -26.85
N SER A 937 29.92 9.87 -26.26
CA SER A 937 28.65 9.18 -26.47
C SER A 937 27.44 10.11 -26.39
N VAL A 938 26.38 9.71 -27.06
CA VAL A 938 25.04 10.28 -26.97
C VAL A 938 24.14 9.30 -26.21
N GLY A 939 23.25 9.82 -25.36
CA GLY A 939 22.23 9.01 -24.69
C GLY A 939 21.31 8.28 -25.68
N SER A 940 20.49 7.35 -25.16
CA SER A 940 19.65 6.43 -25.95
C SER A 940 18.92 7.07 -27.14
N ILE A 941 19.30 6.68 -28.36
CA ILE A 941 18.64 7.13 -29.59
C ILE A 941 17.37 6.34 -29.94
N ARG A 942 17.02 5.30 -29.15
CA ARG A 942 15.88 4.39 -29.41
C ARG A 942 14.57 5.12 -29.69
N ARG A 943 14.33 6.25 -29.01
CA ARG A 943 13.11 7.07 -29.19
C ARG A 943 12.95 7.61 -30.62
N PHE A 944 14.05 7.90 -31.34
CA PHE A 944 14.02 8.34 -32.74
C PHE A 944 13.95 7.16 -33.72
N LEU A 945 14.46 5.98 -33.33
CA LEU A 945 14.43 4.78 -34.19
C LEU A 945 13.02 4.19 -34.32
N ILE A 946 12.19 4.31 -33.28
CA ILE A 946 10.82 3.77 -33.26
C ILE A 946 9.92 4.41 -34.34
N PRO A 947 9.83 5.76 -34.49
CA PRO A 947 9.07 6.38 -35.58
C PRO A 947 9.61 6.06 -36.97
N LEU A 948 10.93 5.88 -37.11
CA LEU A 948 11.58 5.54 -38.39
C LEU A 948 11.37 4.07 -38.83
N GLN A 949 10.85 3.21 -37.94
CA GLN A 949 10.60 1.77 -38.17
C GLN A 949 11.83 0.95 -38.62
N VAL A 950 13.03 1.44 -38.33
CA VAL A 950 14.31 0.79 -38.73
C VAL A 950 14.57 -0.50 -37.93
N VAL A 951 15.17 -1.48 -38.60
CA VAL A 951 15.55 -2.77 -38.01
C VAL A 951 17.07 -2.90 -37.85
N GLU A 952 17.53 -3.98 -37.22
CA GLU A 952 18.95 -4.30 -37.13
C GLU A 952 19.55 -4.47 -38.54
N GLY A 953 20.65 -3.77 -38.82
CA GLY A 953 21.31 -3.73 -40.13
C GLY A 953 20.94 -2.53 -41.01
N ASP A 954 19.86 -1.80 -40.71
CA ASP A 954 19.58 -0.53 -41.40
C ASP A 954 20.63 0.53 -41.06
N ARG A 955 20.78 1.53 -41.94
CA ARG A 955 21.67 2.67 -41.72
C ARG A 955 20.88 3.94 -41.39
N ILE A 956 21.46 4.76 -40.53
CA ILE A 956 20.91 6.03 -40.06
C ILE A 956 21.97 7.13 -40.12
N TRP A 957 21.52 8.35 -40.36
CA TRP A 957 22.28 9.56 -40.10
C TRP A 957 21.95 10.08 -38.71
N ILE A 958 22.97 10.42 -37.93
CA ILE A 958 22.84 11.16 -36.68
C ILE A 958 23.44 12.54 -36.91
N ASP A 959 22.62 13.57 -36.74
CA ASP A 959 22.91 14.97 -37.05
C ASP A 959 22.82 15.82 -35.77
N LEU A 960 23.86 16.60 -35.52
CA LEU A 960 24.03 17.42 -34.31
C LEU A 960 23.82 18.92 -34.58
N HIS A 961 23.47 19.31 -35.81
CA HIS A 961 23.15 20.69 -36.23
C HIS A 961 24.11 21.74 -35.67
N ASP A 962 25.42 21.48 -35.77
CA ASP A 962 26.52 22.30 -35.24
C ASP A 962 26.39 22.69 -33.75
N GLY A 963 25.53 21.97 -33.01
CA GLY A 963 25.27 22.13 -31.58
C GLY A 963 23.99 22.88 -31.24
N GLU A 964 23.11 23.15 -32.20
CA GLU A 964 21.82 23.83 -31.98
C GLU A 964 20.64 22.85 -31.79
N TRP A 965 20.70 21.66 -32.38
CA TRP A 965 19.59 20.69 -32.41
C TRP A 965 20.09 19.25 -32.60
N PHE A 966 19.30 18.25 -32.22
CA PHE A 966 19.60 16.83 -32.45
C PHE A 966 18.49 16.16 -33.27
N SER A 967 18.88 15.39 -34.29
CA SER A 967 17.96 14.55 -35.07
C SER A 967 18.60 13.25 -35.55
N VAL A 968 17.78 12.24 -35.79
CA VAL A 968 18.16 10.99 -36.48
C VAL A 968 17.27 10.83 -37.70
N THR A 969 17.84 10.49 -38.84
CA THR A 969 17.10 10.17 -40.08
C THR A 969 17.60 8.87 -40.69
N THR A 970 16.83 8.28 -41.60
CA THR A 970 17.28 7.10 -42.36
C THR A 970 18.36 7.49 -43.37
N ALA A 971 19.41 6.67 -43.43
CA ALA A 971 20.37 6.68 -44.54
C ALA A 971 19.97 5.59 -45.55
N PRO A 972 20.51 5.58 -46.78
CA PRO A 972 20.27 4.49 -47.73
C PRO A 972 20.67 3.14 -47.11
N THR A 973 19.84 2.11 -47.18
CA THR A 973 20.23 0.75 -46.75
C THR A 973 21.35 0.24 -47.67
N SER A 974 22.42 -0.31 -47.09
CA SER A 974 23.60 -0.76 -47.85
C SER A 974 23.23 -1.80 -48.90
N ARG A 975 23.83 -1.68 -50.09
CA ARG A 975 23.78 -2.67 -51.17
C ARG A 975 25.18 -3.07 -51.62
N ALA A 976 26.13 -3.10 -50.70
CA ALA A 976 27.54 -3.42 -50.97
C ALA A 976 27.75 -4.70 -51.82
N GLU A 977 26.91 -5.73 -51.68
CA GLU A 977 26.99 -6.97 -52.48
C GLU A 977 26.56 -6.82 -53.95
N GLU A 978 25.78 -5.78 -54.30
CA GLU A 978 25.33 -5.49 -55.68
C GLU A 978 26.23 -4.45 -56.39
N LEU A 979 27.24 -3.89 -55.71
CA LEU A 979 28.01 -2.72 -56.17
C LEU A 979 29.53 -2.99 -56.20
N ASP A 980 30.23 -2.43 -57.19
CA ASP A 980 31.70 -2.40 -57.27
C ASP A 980 32.17 -1.00 -57.75
N GLY A 981 33.48 -0.80 -57.91
CA GLY A 981 34.05 0.45 -58.44
C GLY A 981 33.79 1.65 -57.53
N MET A 982 33.58 2.83 -58.10
CA MET A 982 33.26 4.02 -57.31
C MET A 982 31.81 3.99 -56.78
N ALA A 983 30.92 3.19 -57.36
CA ALA A 983 29.54 3.07 -56.90
C ALA A 983 29.44 2.42 -55.50
N TRP A 984 30.25 1.38 -55.24
CA TRP A 984 30.39 0.80 -53.90
C TRP A 984 30.85 1.85 -52.89
N LEU A 985 31.85 2.66 -53.24
CA LEU A 985 32.42 3.64 -52.31
C LEU A 985 31.48 4.83 -52.05
N ALA A 986 30.62 5.19 -53.01
CA ALA A 986 29.54 6.15 -52.79
C ALA A 986 28.55 5.61 -51.76
N ASP A 987 28.12 4.35 -51.89
CA ASP A 987 27.24 3.71 -50.91
C ASP A 987 27.90 3.58 -49.52
N HIS A 988 29.19 3.25 -49.45
CA HIS A 988 29.96 3.14 -48.20
C HIS A 988 29.95 4.44 -47.37
N VAL A 989 30.10 5.60 -48.03
CA VAL A 989 30.02 6.92 -47.36
C VAL A 989 28.58 7.44 -47.18
N GLY A 990 27.57 6.62 -47.47
CA GLY A 990 26.15 6.96 -47.34
C GLY A 990 25.60 7.88 -48.44
N ALA A 991 26.36 8.12 -49.51
CA ALA A 991 25.94 8.90 -50.67
C ALA A 991 25.20 8.02 -51.70
N VAL A 992 24.33 8.64 -52.51
CA VAL A 992 23.67 7.93 -53.62
C VAL A 992 24.67 7.76 -54.78
N PRO A 993 24.92 6.53 -55.28
CA PRO A 993 25.81 6.31 -56.41
C PRO A 993 25.38 7.07 -57.68
N GLY A 994 26.36 7.52 -58.46
CA GLY A 994 26.15 8.15 -59.75
C GLY A 994 25.86 7.14 -60.86
N LYS A 995 25.54 7.64 -62.05
CA LYS A 995 25.29 6.81 -63.27
C LYS A 995 26.57 6.23 -63.87
N ASP A 996 27.73 6.76 -63.47
CA ASP A 996 29.06 6.28 -63.82
C ASP A 996 30.05 6.51 -62.66
N ASP A 997 31.29 6.02 -62.82
CA ASP A 997 32.35 6.13 -61.80
C ASP A 997 32.77 7.58 -61.52
N GLU A 998 32.64 8.52 -62.47
CA GLU A 998 33.08 9.91 -62.31
C GLU A 998 31.98 10.80 -61.68
N GLU A 999 30.70 10.47 -61.88
CA GLU A 999 29.58 11.00 -61.09
C GLU A 999 29.63 10.44 -59.66
N SER A 1000 29.91 9.14 -59.49
CA SER A 1000 30.11 8.50 -58.17
C SER A 1000 31.33 9.04 -57.42
N TYR A 1001 32.42 9.34 -58.13
CA TYR A 1001 33.63 9.95 -57.55
C TYR A 1001 33.39 11.34 -56.98
N ARG A 1002 32.50 12.14 -57.61
CA ARG A 1002 32.18 13.49 -57.13
C ARG A 1002 31.46 13.44 -55.79
N VAL A 1003 30.43 12.60 -55.66
CA VAL A 1003 29.69 12.48 -54.39
C VAL A 1003 30.56 11.90 -53.27
N VAL A 1004 31.50 10.98 -53.57
CA VAL A 1004 32.51 10.53 -52.59
C VAL A 1004 33.44 11.68 -52.18
N ALA A 1005 33.91 12.50 -53.13
CA ALA A 1005 34.76 13.64 -52.80
C ALA A 1005 34.02 14.69 -51.94
N GLU A 1006 32.76 14.98 -52.28
CA GLU A 1006 31.87 15.88 -51.53
C GLU A 1006 31.61 15.35 -50.11
N ALA A 1007 31.27 14.07 -49.95
CA ALA A 1007 31.07 13.41 -48.64
C ALA A 1007 32.31 13.43 -47.73
N LEU A 1008 33.51 13.54 -48.31
CA LEU A 1008 34.79 13.68 -47.58
C LEU A 1008 35.17 15.15 -47.29
N GLY A 1009 34.30 16.11 -47.60
CA GLY A 1009 34.57 17.55 -47.44
C GLY A 1009 35.64 18.05 -48.42
N LEU A 1010 35.73 17.45 -49.61
CA LEU A 1010 36.64 17.86 -50.68
C LEU A 1010 35.86 18.48 -51.85
N ALA A 1011 36.55 19.25 -52.69
CA ALA A 1011 35.97 19.72 -53.96
C ALA A 1011 35.63 18.52 -54.87
N PRO A 1012 34.57 18.58 -55.70
CA PRO A 1012 34.09 17.43 -56.48
C PRO A 1012 35.11 16.91 -57.51
N ASN A 1013 36.04 17.79 -57.91
CA ASN A 1013 37.14 17.51 -58.83
C ASN A 1013 38.50 17.35 -58.10
N ALA A 1014 38.51 17.00 -56.81
CA ALA A 1014 39.72 16.78 -56.06
C ALA A 1014 40.60 15.68 -56.71
N PRO A 1015 41.93 15.75 -56.64
CA PRO A 1015 42.79 14.67 -57.13
C PRO A 1015 42.59 13.38 -56.32
N ARG A 1016 42.47 12.20 -56.98
CA ARG A 1016 42.25 10.88 -56.35
C ARG A 1016 43.17 10.60 -55.13
N ARG A 1017 44.44 11.02 -55.20
CA ARG A 1017 45.40 10.96 -54.07
C ARG A 1017 44.96 11.68 -52.78
N LYS A 1018 44.10 12.72 -52.85
CA LYS A 1018 43.52 13.39 -51.67
C LYS A 1018 42.37 12.57 -51.05
N VAL A 1019 41.56 11.92 -51.88
CA VAL A 1019 40.49 11.02 -51.42
C VAL A 1019 41.09 9.82 -50.68
N LEU A 1020 42.08 9.14 -51.29
CA LEU A 1020 42.82 8.05 -50.63
C LEU A 1020 43.52 8.51 -49.33
N ALA A 1021 44.08 9.73 -49.31
CA ALA A 1021 44.64 10.29 -48.08
C ALA A 1021 43.58 10.49 -46.98
N ARG A 1022 42.40 11.04 -47.30
CA ARG A 1022 41.32 11.21 -46.30
C ARG A 1022 40.90 9.88 -45.67
N PHE A 1023 40.71 8.80 -46.44
CA PHE A 1023 40.39 7.49 -45.84
C PHE A 1023 41.53 6.92 -44.99
N ARG A 1024 42.80 7.04 -45.44
CA ARG A 1024 43.98 6.65 -44.63
C ARG A 1024 44.13 7.46 -43.33
N HIS A 1025 43.64 8.69 -43.28
CA HIS A 1025 43.58 9.51 -42.05
C HIS A 1025 42.37 9.20 -41.16
N ARG A 1026 41.37 8.43 -41.64
CA ARG A 1026 40.14 8.02 -40.92
C ARG A 1026 40.18 6.56 -40.43
N PRO A 1027 41.36 5.93 -40.28
CA PRO A 1027 41.53 4.48 -40.21
C PRO A 1027 40.50 3.58 -40.91
N ASP A 1028 40.03 3.94 -42.11
CA ASP A 1028 39.05 3.15 -42.86
C ASP A 1028 39.79 2.18 -43.78
N SER A 1029 40.11 0.99 -43.25
CA SER A 1029 40.85 -0.03 -44.00
C SER A 1029 40.08 -0.57 -45.20
N GLU A 1030 38.76 -0.69 -45.10
CA GLU A 1030 37.90 -1.25 -46.15
C GLU A 1030 37.85 -0.31 -47.37
N ALA A 1031 37.62 0.98 -47.15
CA ALA A 1031 37.68 1.98 -48.21
C ALA A 1031 39.10 2.13 -48.79
N VAL A 1032 40.16 1.99 -47.98
CA VAL A 1032 41.55 2.06 -48.46
C VAL A 1032 41.89 0.85 -49.34
N GLU A 1033 41.61 -0.37 -48.90
CA GLU A 1033 41.87 -1.59 -49.69
C GLU A 1033 41.06 -1.61 -50.99
N HIS A 1034 39.79 -1.17 -50.94
CA HIS A 1034 38.95 -1.03 -52.13
C HIS A 1034 39.48 0.02 -53.11
N LEU A 1035 39.88 1.21 -52.63
CA LEU A 1035 40.49 2.25 -53.47
C LEU A 1035 41.82 1.81 -54.08
N GLU A 1036 42.63 1.06 -53.34
CA GLU A 1036 43.89 0.52 -53.82
C GLU A 1036 43.67 -0.58 -54.88
N ARG A 1037 42.59 -1.37 -54.77
CA ARG A 1037 42.17 -2.35 -55.79
C ARG A 1037 41.71 -1.72 -57.12
N ILE A 1038 41.15 -0.51 -57.10
CA ILE A 1038 40.55 0.11 -58.32
C ILE A 1038 41.41 1.21 -58.96
N TRP A 1039 42.48 1.68 -58.29
CA TRP A 1039 43.35 2.77 -58.79
C TRP A 1039 44.84 2.39 -58.97
N MET A 1040 45.25 1.14 -58.69
CA MET A 1040 46.60 0.61 -58.97
C MET A 1040 46.56 -0.57 -59.94
#